data_AF-A0A9E7GL08-F1
#
_entry.id   AF-A0A9E7GL08-F1
#
_cell.length_a   1.000
_cell.length_b   1.000
_cell.length_c   1.000
_cell.angle_alpha   90.00
_cell.angle_beta   90.00
_cell.angle_gamma   90.00
#
_symmetry.space_group_name_H-M   'P 1'
#
loop_
_entity.id
_entity.type
_entity.pdbx_description
1 polymer ?
#
loop_
_entity_poly.entity_id
_entity_poly.type
_entity_poly.pdbx_seq_one_letter_code
_entity_poly.pdbx_strand_id
1 'polypeptide(L)'
;MTRVHPNTAAPFADLPSLPACCGATREGGVAVLTVWRKSLLFSCHGFTVFDAEGNLVFRVDIYGSGSAGELVLMDAAGKPLLTARRKKLSLGETWLIYNGEDADNPLYSVKRHVSLLHCKGLAHVTPLRGGSGSAGYAVEGSYSRRSCTVYDERRRAVAEIQRKQAVGGVAFGDDVFRLVVQSDLNTCLAMAIVIVLDQMPELASLPLRMTLSITDLARVLLLSILGGEICEIEALGDMGSSDFSWKLADHPKLPKGKTVAVVVLDGWGEADPDQYNCIHVAQTPTMDSLKKGAPERWRLVRAHGKAVGLPTEDDMGNSEVGHNALGAGRIFAQGAKLVDLALASGKIFEGEGFKYIKECFDKGTLHLIGLLSDGGVHSRLDQLQLLLKGCSENGAKRIRVHILTDGRDVLDGSSVGFVETLENDLAKLREKGIDAQIASGGGRMYVTMDRYENDWGVVKRGWDAQVLGEAPHKFRSAVEAVKKLREDPKANDQYLPPFVIVDESGKAVGQIVDGDAVVTFNFRADRMVMIAKALEYADFDKFDRVRVPKIRYAGMLQYDGELKLPNRYLVSPPEIDRTSGEYLVHNGIRTFACSETVKFGHVTFFWNGNRSGYFNPSMEEYVEIPSDSGITFNVQPKMKALEIAEKARDAILSRKFHQVRVNLPNGDMVGHTGDIEATVVGCKAADEAVKIILDAIEQVGGIYVVTADHGNAEDMVKRNKTGQPLLDKAGKIQILTSHTLQPVPIAIGGPGLASGVRFRKDVPDGGLANVAATVMNLHGFEAPTDYEPTLVEVVDN
;
A
#
# COMPACT_ATOMS: atom_id res chain seq x y z
N MET A 1 16.41 19.16 19.79
CA MET A 1 15.48 18.01 19.66
C MET A 1 14.95 17.71 21.05
N THR A 2 13.64 17.71 21.23
CA THR A 2 13.01 17.24 22.47
C THR A 2 11.84 16.38 22.03
N ARG A 3 12.00 15.06 22.09
CA ARG A 3 10.98 14.06 21.74
C ARG A 3 10.06 13.89 22.96
N VAL A 4 8.75 13.99 22.74
CA VAL A 4 7.73 13.94 23.80
C VAL A 4 7.46 12.48 24.16
N HIS A 5 7.58 12.13 25.44
CA HIS A 5 7.13 10.84 26.00
C HIS A 5 5.86 11.05 26.86
N PRO A 6 4.94 10.07 26.91
CA PRO A 6 3.86 10.10 27.90
C PRO A 6 4.44 10.05 29.32
N ASN A 7 4.00 10.99 30.16
CA ASN A 7 4.45 11.17 31.54
C ASN A 7 4.24 9.91 32.39
N THR A 8 5.33 9.37 32.94
CA THR A 8 5.34 8.81 34.31
C THR A 8 6.74 9.04 34.91
N ALA A 9 6.79 9.74 36.04
CA ALA A 9 8.03 10.07 36.75
C ALA A 9 8.25 9.12 37.93
N ALA A 10 9.49 8.66 38.12
CA ALA A 10 10.06 8.26 39.41
C ALA A 10 11.61 8.46 39.36
N PRO A 11 12.27 8.77 40.50
CA PRO A 11 13.56 9.46 40.52
C PRO A 11 14.80 8.55 40.44
N PHE A 12 15.92 9.19 40.05
CA PHE A 12 17.28 8.66 39.87
C PHE A 12 17.92 8.02 41.11
N ALA A 13 18.62 6.90 40.93
CA ALA A 13 20.04 6.71 41.28
C ALA A 13 20.59 5.36 40.74
N ASP A 14 21.88 5.38 40.39
CA ASP A 14 22.80 4.30 40.00
C ASP A 14 23.00 3.99 38.50
N LEU A 15 24.28 3.84 38.14
CA LEU A 15 24.87 3.72 36.79
C LEU A 15 24.04 2.81 35.86
N PRO A 16 23.95 3.08 34.55
CA PRO A 16 23.08 2.30 33.69
C PRO A 16 23.68 0.90 33.45
N SER A 17 23.31 -0.05 34.30
CA SER A 17 23.09 -1.42 33.88
C SER A 17 22.12 -1.40 32.70
N LEU A 18 22.32 -2.28 31.70
CA LEU A 18 21.33 -2.49 30.63
C LEU A 18 19.92 -2.58 31.24
N PRO A 19 18.90 -1.92 30.67
CA PRO A 19 17.56 -1.91 31.25
C PRO A 19 17.07 -3.36 31.48
N ALA A 20 16.57 -3.63 32.69
CA ALA A 20 15.98 -4.92 33.02
C ALA A 20 14.70 -5.11 32.18
N CYS A 21 14.59 -6.21 31.45
CA CYS A 21 13.40 -6.51 30.63
C CYS A 21 12.21 -6.86 31.53
N CYS A 22 11.14 -6.05 31.46
CA CYS A 22 9.88 -6.30 32.19
C CYS A 22 8.85 -7.17 31.42
N GLY A 23 9.23 -7.82 30.32
CA GLY A 23 8.25 -8.49 29.43
C GLY A 23 8.54 -9.92 29.01
N ALA A 24 9.79 -10.39 29.01
CA ALA A 24 10.09 -11.77 28.59
C ALA A 24 9.93 -12.73 29.77
N THR A 25 8.93 -13.61 29.70
CA THR A 25 8.78 -14.73 30.62
C THR A 25 10.00 -15.67 30.53
N ARG A 26 10.44 -16.18 31.68
CA ARG A 26 11.60 -17.07 31.78
C ARG A 26 11.15 -18.39 32.38
N GLU A 27 11.05 -19.42 31.55
CA GLU A 27 10.85 -20.80 32.03
C GLU A 27 12.23 -21.41 32.34
N GLY A 28 12.45 -21.85 33.58
CA GLY A 28 13.70 -22.50 33.99
C GLY A 28 14.96 -21.64 33.85
N GLY A 29 14.82 -20.30 33.81
CA GLY A 29 15.94 -19.37 33.63
C GLY A 29 16.33 -19.09 32.17
N VAL A 30 15.61 -19.67 31.20
CA VAL A 30 15.83 -19.46 29.77
C VAL A 30 14.69 -18.61 29.20
N ALA A 31 15.00 -17.60 28.40
CA ALA A 31 14.00 -16.84 27.64
C ALA A 31 13.93 -17.40 26.21
N VAL A 32 12.72 -17.78 25.77
CA VAL A 32 12.48 -18.25 24.41
C VAL A 32 11.61 -17.22 23.70
N LEU A 33 12.15 -16.61 22.65
CA LEU A 33 11.46 -15.59 21.87
C LEU A 33 11.12 -16.11 20.48
N THR A 34 9.92 -15.80 20.00
CA THR A 34 9.54 -15.98 18.60
C THR A 34 9.77 -14.65 17.85
N VAL A 35 10.73 -14.64 16.94
CA VAL A 35 11.09 -13.46 16.15
C VAL A 35 10.44 -13.56 14.77
N TRP A 36 9.67 -12.53 14.41
CA TRP A 36 9.04 -12.36 13.10
C TRP A 36 9.73 -11.20 12.38
N ARG A 37 10.44 -11.51 11.29
CA ARG A 37 11.24 -10.54 10.50
C ARG A 37 10.39 -9.55 9.70
N LYS A 38 9.09 -9.82 9.55
CA LYS A 38 8.12 -8.90 8.96
C LYS A 38 7.07 -8.63 10.03
N SER A 39 6.94 -7.36 10.41
CA SER A 39 5.86 -6.92 11.28
C SER A 39 4.52 -7.25 10.61
N LEU A 40 3.72 -8.12 11.24
CA LEU A 40 2.35 -8.40 10.80
C LEU A 40 1.35 -7.35 11.29
N LEU A 41 1.73 -6.57 12.30
CA LEU A 41 0.89 -5.60 12.97
C LEU A 41 1.11 -4.18 12.44
N PHE A 42 2.24 -3.93 11.76
CA PHE A 42 2.66 -2.59 11.33
C PHE A 42 3.28 -2.64 9.93
N SER A 43 3.02 -1.64 9.10
CA SER A 43 3.54 -1.49 7.73
C SER A 43 4.99 -0.96 7.69
N CYS A 44 5.88 -1.48 8.54
CA CYS A 44 7.30 -1.14 8.58
C CYS A 44 8.20 -2.33 8.21
N HIS A 45 9.42 -2.07 7.72
CA HIS A 45 10.45 -3.09 7.43
C HIS A 45 11.13 -3.66 8.70
N GLY A 46 10.35 -3.84 9.78
CA GLY A 46 10.82 -4.12 11.13
C GLY A 46 10.52 -5.52 11.66
N PHE A 47 11.02 -5.83 12.86
CA PHE A 47 10.76 -7.09 13.56
C PHE A 47 9.66 -6.93 14.61
N THR A 48 8.83 -7.96 14.76
CA THR A 48 7.98 -8.15 15.95
C THR A 48 8.44 -9.38 16.70
N VAL A 49 8.60 -9.26 18.02
CA VAL A 49 9.16 -10.32 18.86
C VAL A 49 8.20 -10.64 19.98
N PHE A 50 7.86 -11.91 20.09
CA PHE A 50 6.90 -12.42 21.07
C PHE A 50 7.60 -13.34 22.08
N ASP A 51 7.13 -13.35 23.33
CA ASP A 51 7.55 -14.34 24.33
C ASP A 51 6.94 -15.72 24.07
N ALA A 52 7.11 -16.65 25.02
CA ALA A 52 6.60 -18.01 24.93
C ALA A 52 5.06 -18.08 25.02
N GLU A 53 4.44 -17.15 25.73
CA GLU A 53 2.98 -17.02 25.88
C GLU A 53 2.33 -16.26 24.71
N GLY A 54 3.13 -15.69 23.81
CA GLY A 54 2.66 -14.97 22.62
C GLY A 54 2.40 -13.48 22.85
N ASN A 55 2.86 -12.90 23.95
CA ASN A 55 2.80 -11.46 24.17
C ASN A 55 3.91 -10.78 23.37
N LEU A 56 3.59 -9.63 22.78
CA LEU A 56 4.60 -8.79 22.13
C LEU A 56 5.55 -8.24 23.19
N VAL A 57 6.84 -8.52 23.06
CA VAL A 57 7.87 -8.06 24.01
C VAL A 57 8.82 -7.04 23.43
N PHE A 58 9.13 -7.14 22.13
CA PHE A 58 9.95 -6.15 21.44
C PHE A 58 9.38 -5.77 20.08
N ARG A 59 9.68 -4.54 19.69
CA ARG A 59 9.49 -4.01 18.34
C ARG A 59 10.83 -3.53 17.84
N VAL A 60 11.11 -3.71 16.56
CA VAL A 60 12.33 -3.17 15.95
C VAL A 60 11.96 -2.42 14.70
N ASP A 61 12.29 -1.13 14.65
CA ASP A 61 12.09 -0.32 13.45
C ASP A 61 13.44 -0.02 12.78
N ILE A 62 13.41 0.04 11.45
CA ILE A 62 14.53 0.41 10.59
C ILE A 62 14.24 1.79 10.01
N TYR A 63 15.03 2.78 10.39
CA TYR A 63 14.90 4.16 9.91
C TYR A 63 15.99 4.47 8.87
N GLY A 64 15.58 4.85 7.65
CA GLY A 64 16.44 5.33 6.56
C GLY A 64 16.37 4.51 5.26
N SER A 65 16.62 5.15 4.11
CA SER A 65 16.73 4.51 2.79
C SER A 65 18.19 4.12 2.48
N GLY A 66 18.44 2.85 2.17
CA GLY A 66 19.76 2.33 1.77
C GLY A 66 20.61 1.68 2.88
N SER A 67 21.87 1.35 2.58
CA SER A 67 22.77 0.52 3.42
C SER A 67 23.32 1.19 4.70
N ALA A 68 22.72 2.29 5.14
CA ALA A 68 23.13 3.13 6.27
C ALA A 68 22.01 3.41 7.28
N GLY A 69 20.99 2.55 7.35
CA GLY A 69 19.85 2.72 8.26
C GLY A 69 20.20 2.60 9.74
N GLU A 70 19.48 3.37 10.57
CA GLU A 70 19.48 3.29 12.04
C GLU A 70 18.44 2.25 12.48
N LEU A 71 18.82 1.35 13.39
CA LEU A 71 17.96 0.27 13.87
C LEU A 71 17.62 0.52 15.33
N VAL A 72 16.34 0.60 15.68
CA VAL A 72 15.90 0.91 17.05
C VAL A 72 15.12 -0.28 17.61
N LEU A 73 15.68 -0.91 18.63
CA LEU A 73 14.99 -1.92 19.45
C LEU A 73 14.18 -1.21 20.52
N MET A 74 12.88 -1.45 20.54
CA MET A 74 11.91 -0.88 21.46
C MET A 74 11.22 -1.97 22.27
N ASP A 75 10.68 -1.60 23.43
CA ASP A 75 9.74 -2.45 24.16
C ASP A 75 8.36 -2.51 23.46
N ALA A 76 7.45 -3.30 24.02
CA ALA A 76 6.09 -3.47 23.50
C ALA A 76 5.29 -2.15 23.44
N ALA A 77 5.64 -1.15 24.24
CA ALA A 77 5.02 0.17 24.31
C ALA A 77 5.68 1.20 23.38
N GLY A 78 6.74 0.81 22.65
CA GLY A 78 7.45 1.70 21.73
C GLY A 78 8.54 2.55 22.39
N LYS A 79 8.95 2.26 23.63
CA LYS A 79 10.08 2.94 24.27
C LYS A 79 11.41 2.40 23.72
N PRO A 80 12.32 3.24 23.19
CA PRO A 80 13.64 2.81 22.74
C PRO A 80 14.46 2.20 23.89
N LEU A 81 14.91 0.97 23.68
CA LEU A 81 15.78 0.23 24.61
C LEU A 81 17.23 0.25 24.15
N LEU A 82 17.47 -0.02 22.86
CA LEU A 82 18.81 0.01 22.25
C LEU A 82 18.72 0.54 20.82
N THR A 83 19.79 1.20 20.37
CA THR A 83 19.92 1.66 18.99
C THR A 83 21.20 1.10 18.38
N ALA A 84 21.14 0.53 17.18
CA ALA A 84 22.29 0.07 16.43
C ALA A 84 22.54 0.94 15.20
N ARG A 85 23.79 1.39 15.03
CA ARG A 85 24.20 2.26 13.92
C ARG A 85 25.45 1.71 13.24
N ARG A 86 25.50 1.81 11.92
CA ARG A 86 26.69 1.44 11.14
C ARG A 86 27.78 2.51 11.29
N LYS A 87 29.01 2.10 11.59
CA LYS A 87 30.16 3.02 11.69
C LYS A 87 30.57 3.51 10.30
N LYS A 88 30.36 4.81 10.01
CA LYS A 88 30.80 5.48 8.76
C LYS A 88 32.31 5.25 8.55
N LEU A 89 32.73 4.99 7.30
CA LEU A 89 34.13 4.82 6.87
C LEU A 89 34.86 3.55 7.36
N SER A 90 34.15 2.49 7.80
CA SER A 90 34.81 1.21 8.14
C SER A 90 34.83 0.22 6.95
N LEU A 91 36.03 -0.23 6.56
CA LEU A 91 36.26 -1.29 5.56
C LEU A 91 35.72 -2.68 5.98
N GLY A 92 35.21 -2.83 7.21
CA GLY A 92 34.90 -4.13 7.82
C GLY A 92 33.53 -4.23 8.50
N GLU A 93 32.46 -3.72 7.89
CA GLU A 93 31.05 -3.85 8.33
C GLU A 93 30.88 -3.79 9.86
N THR A 94 31.35 -2.71 10.47
CA THR A 94 31.28 -2.54 11.93
C THR A 94 30.02 -1.79 12.34
N TRP A 95 29.29 -2.34 13.30
CA TRP A 95 28.12 -1.75 13.93
C TRP A 95 28.41 -1.35 15.37
N LEU A 96 27.75 -0.30 15.85
CA LEU A 96 27.83 0.21 17.21
C LEU A 96 26.44 0.16 17.84
N ILE A 97 26.35 -0.36 19.06
CA ILE A 97 25.10 -0.48 19.83
C ILE A 97 25.13 0.55 20.96
N TYR A 98 24.07 1.33 21.09
CA TYR A 98 23.88 2.42 22.04
C TYR A 98 22.72 2.12 22.99
N ASN A 99 22.74 2.72 24.18
CA ASN A 99 21.64 2.63 25.14
C ASN A 99 20.52 3.59 24.75
N GLY A 100 19.28 3.11 24.62
CA GLY A 100 18.15 3.94 24.20
C GLY A 100 18.46 4.69 22.91
N GLU A 101 18.36 6.01 22.94
CA GLU A 101 18.64 6.92 21.80
C GLU A 101 20.03 7.61 21.88
N ASP A 102 20.92 7.19 22.79
CA ASP A 102 22.26 7.79 22.94
C ASP A 102 23.02 7.78 21.60
N ALA A 103 23.76 8.86 21.32
CA ALA A 103 24.49 9.04 20.07
C ALA A 103 26.02 9.01 20.20
N ASP A 104 26.53 9.21 21.39
CA ASP A 104 27.96 9.48 21.62
C ASP A 104 28.65 8.31 22.31
N ASN A 105 27.89 7.50 23.04
CA ASN A 105 28.42 6.53 24.00
C ASN A 105 28.01 5.09 23.66
N PRO A 106 28.68 4.43 22.69
CA PRO A 106 28.33 3.06 22.35
C PRO A 106 28.71 2.09 23.48
N LEU A 107 27.82 1.15 23.76
CA LEU A 107 27.99 0.06 24.72
C LEU A 107 28.81 -1.10 24.13
N TYR A 108 28.51 -1.48 22.88
CA TYR A 108 29.13 -2.61 22.20
C TYR A 108 29.48 -2.26 20.75
N SER A 109 30.53 -2.91 20.24
CA SER A 109 30.83 -2.98 18.81
C SER A 109 30.56 -4.40 18.32
N VAL A 110 29.83 -4.52 17.22
CA VAL A 110 29.64 -5.80 16.52
C VAL A 110 30.39 -5.71 15.20
N LYS A 111 31.37 -6.59 15.02
CA LYS A 111 32.23 -6.62 13.84
C LYS A 111 32.11 -7.97 13.16
N ARG A 112 31.91 -7.97 11.84
CA ARG A 112 31.91 -9.20 11.04
C ARG A 112 33.28 -9.89 11.11
N HIS A 113 33.26 -11.23 11.23
CA HIS A 113 34.47 -12.02 11.15
C HIS A 113 34.92 -12.14 9.68
N VAL A 114 36.14 -11.71 9.37
CA VAL A 114 36.70 -11.77 8.01
C VAL A 114 37.91 -12.71 8.03
N SER A 115 37.69 -14.00 7.80
CA SER A 115 38.79 -14.93 7.48
C SER A 115 38.51 -15.63 6.16
N LEU A 116 39.51 -15.60 5.27
CA LEU A 116 39.50 -16.20 3.93
C LEU A 116 39.75 -17.72 3.95
N LEU A 117 40.00 -18.32 5.13
CA LEU A 117 40.23 -19.74 5.31
C LEU A 117 39.29 -20.27 6.41
N HIS A 118 38.33 -21.12 6.01
CA HIS A 118 37.41 -21.90 6.84
C HIS A 118 36.79 -21.15 8.04
N CYS A 119 35.73 -20.36 7.83
CA CYS A 119 35.04 -19.66 8.92
C CYS A 119 33.90 -20.47 9.54
N LYS A 120 34.03 -20.81 10.83
CA LYS A 120 32.89 -21.06 11.73
C LYS A 120 32.33 -19.78 12.35
N GLY A 121 33.12 -18.70 12.42
CA GLY A 121 32.74 -17.41 13.02
C GLY A 121 32.03 -16.47 12.04
N LEU A 122 30.91 -15.89 12.47
CA LEU A 122 30.06 -14.95 11.74
C LEU A 122 30.33 -13.50 12.18
N ALA A 123 30.38 -13.24 13.49
CA ALA A 123 30.63 -11.90 14.05
C ALA A 123 31.27 -11.99 15.44
N HIS A 124 31.95 -10.91 15.85
CA HIS A 124 32.46 -10.71 17.20
C HIS A 124 31.78 -9.48 17.82
N VAL A 125 31.30 -9.63 19.05
CA VAL A 125 30.66 -8.57 19.85
C VAL A 125 31.62 -8.17 20.96
N THR A 126 32.14 -6.95 20.90
CA THR A 126 33.12 -6.43 21.85
C THR A 126 32.49 -5.34 22.71
N PRO A 127 32.46 -5.48 24.04
CA PRO A 127 32.07 -4.38 24.91
C PRO A 127 33.05 -3.21 24.79
N LEU A 128 32.53 -1.99 24.72
CA LEU A 128 33.33 -0.77 24.61
C LEU A 128 33.44 -0.02 25.95
N ARG A 129 32.75 -0.49 26.99
CA ARG A 129 32.78 0.06 28.35
C ARG A 129 32.82 -1.06 29.39
N GLY A 130 33.89 -1.12 30.16
CA GLY A 130 34.10 -2.07 31.26
C GLY A 130 35.59 -2.29 31.53
N GLY A 131 36.05 -2.08 32.76
CA GLY A 131 37.43 -2.37 33.16
C GLY A 131 37.72 -3.87 33.09
N SER A 132 38.85 -4.24 32.47
CA SER A 132 39.55 -5.56 32.42
C SER A 132 38.76 -6.87 32.69
N GLY A 133 37.48 -6.95 32.34
CA GLY A 133 36.63 -8.11 32.69
C GLY A 133 35.24 -8.15 32.06
N SER A 134 34.87 -7.22 31.17
CA SER A 134 33.64 -7.37 30.38
C SER A 134 33.92 -8.32 29.21
N ALA A 135 33.39 -9.54 29.32
CA ALA A 135 33.67 -10.60 28.36
C ALA A 135 33.05 -10.30 26.99
N GLY A 136 33.82 -10.48 25.91
CA GLY A 136 33.30 -10.43 24.54
C GLY A 136 32.45 -11.64 24.18
N TYR A 137 31.68 -11.55 23.09
CA TYR A 137 30.91 -12.68 22.55
C TYR A 137 31.33 -13.01 21.13
N ALA A 138 31.37 -14.30 20.81
CA ALA A 138 31.60 -14.80 19.46
C ALA A 138 30.32 -15.42 18.90
N VAL A 139 29.91 -15.02 17.70
CA VAL A 139 28.78 -15.62 17.01
C VAL A 139 29.31 -16.59 15.97
N GLU A 140 28.89 -17.85 16.02
CA GLU A 140 29.24 -18.88 15.04
C GLU A 140 27.99 -19.44 14.34
N GLY A 141 28.17 -20.02 13.15
CA GLY A 141 27.10 -20.67 12.38
C GLY A 141 26.68 -19.91 11.11
N SER A 142 25.42 -20.04 10.71
CA SER A 142 24.86 -19.37 9.53
C SER A 142 23.52 -18.74 9.87
N TYR A 143 23.46 -17.41 9.71
CA TYR A 143 22.27 -16.62 9.97
C TYR A 143 21.25 -16.82 8.85
N SER A 144 21.66 -16.95 7.59
CA SER A 144 20.76 -17.30 6.48
C SER A 144 20.04 -18.62 6.71
N ARG A 145 20.71 -19.59 7.34
CA ARG A 145 20.12 -20.86 7.75
C ARG A 145 19.40 -20.82 9.10
N ARG A 146 19.36 -19.66 9.79
CA ARG A 146 18.82 -19.48 11.15
C ARG A 146 19.37 -20.53 12.12
N SER A 147 20.68 -20.71 12.07
CA SER A 147 21.45 -21.66 12.86
C SER A 147 22.71 -20.97 13.35
N CYS A 148 22.55 -20.03 14.28
CA CYS A 148 23.64 -19.31 14.92
C CYS A 148 23.68 -19.58 16.41
N THR A 149 24.88 -19.64 16.96
CA THR A 149 25.11 -19.73 18.40
C THR A 149 26.01 -18.58 18.83
N VAL A 150 25.61 -17.89 19.89
CA VAL A 150 26.39 -16.86 20.57
C VAL A 150 27.11 -17.52 21.73
N TYR A 151 28.44 -17.44 21.73
CA TYR A 151 29.32 -17.99 22.75
C TYR A 151 29.92 -16.88 23.60
N ASP A 152 30.05 -17.13 24.90
CA ASP A 152 30.88 -16.31 25.79
C ASP A 152 32.38 -16.65 25.65
N GLU A 153 33.25 -15.93 26.38
CA GLU A 153 34.70 -16.18 26.38
C GLU A 153 35.11 -17.57 26.88
N ARG A 154 34.25 -18.23 27.68
CA ARG A 154 34.46 -19.61 28.15
C ARG A 154 33.92 -20.64 27.17
N ARG A 155 33.50 -20.22 25.98
CA ARG A 155 32.88 -21.06 24.95
C ARG A 155 31.58 -21.74 25.38
N ARG A 156 30.85 -21.16 26.33
CA ARG A 156 29.50 -21.59 26.68
C ARG A 156 28.51 -20.92 25.73
N ALA A 157 27.53 -21.68 25.23
CA ALA A 157 26.44 -21.13 24.42
C ALA A 157 25.51 -20.32 25.33
N VAL A 158 25.40 -19.02 25.07
CA VAL A 158 24.60 -18.07 25.87
C VAL A 158 23.35 -17.58 25.13
N ALA A 159 23.31 -17.71 23.79
CA ALA A 159 22.09 -17.60 23.01
C ALA A 159 22.16 -18.41 21.72
N GLU A 160 21.01 -18.84 21.22
CA GLU A 160 20.89 -19.62 19.99
C GLU A 160 19.74 -19.10 19.12
N ILE A 161 20.05 -18.86 17.84
CA ILE A 161 19.08 -18.57 16.79
C ILE A 161 18.80 -19.90 16.10
N GLN A 162 17.56 -20.36 16.19
CA GLN A 162 17.12 -21.64 15.67
C GLN A 162 15.91 -21.46 14.73
N ARG A 163 15.85 -22.25 13.64
CA ARG A 163 14.62 -22.37 12.85
C ARG A 163 13.46 -22.81 13.75
N LYS A 164 12.28 -22.19 13.58
CA LYS A 164 11.07 -22.65 14.24
C LYS A 164 10.64 -23.97 13.59
N GLN A 165 10.69 -25.07 14.33
CA GLN A 165 10.19 -26.36 13.84
C GLN A 165 8.65 -26.34 13.83
N ALA A 166 8.06 -26.89 12.79
CA ALA A 166 6.61 -26.98 12.61
C ALA A 166 5.97 -27.83 13.70
N VAL A 167 4.96 -27.29 14.38
CA VAL A 167 4.01 -28.08 15.18
C VAL A 167 2.77 -28.27 14.31
N GLY A 168 2.36 -29.52 14.07
CA GLY A 168 1.13 -29.81 13.31
C GLY A 168 1.23 -29.71 11.78
N GLY A 169 2.43 -29.80 11.18
CA GLY A 169 2.58 -29.93 9.72
C GLY A 169 2.57 -28.63 8.90
N VAL A 170 2.54 -27.45 9.55
CA VAL A 170 2.67 -26.14 8.88
C VAL A 170 4.14 -25.72 8.86
N ALA A 171 4.76 -25.68 7.69
CA ALA A 171 6.12 -25.15 7.53
C ALA A 171 6.09 -23.61 7.56
N PHE A 172 6.74 -23.01 8.56
CA PHE A 172 7.00 -21.56 8.57
C PHE A 172 8.20 -21.24 7.66
N GLY A 173 8.12 -20.12 6.92
CA GLY A 173 9.25 -19.63 6.12
C GLY A 173 10.42 -19.13 6.99
N ASP A 174 11.57 -18.84 6.36
CA ASP A 174 12.80 -18.37 7.05
C ASP A 174 12.65 -16.97 7.72
N ASP A 175 11.49 -16.34 7.57
CA ASP A 175 11.10 -15.07 8.18
C ASP A 175 10.60 -15.21 9.63
N VAL A 176 10.33 -16.43 10.13
CA VAL A 176 9.95 -16.68 11.53
C VAL A 176 10.92 -17.69 12.16
N PHE A 177 11.57 -17.31 13.26
CA PHE A 177 12.56 -18.15 13.94
C PHE A 177 12.52 -17.96 15.45
N ARG A 178 13.20 -18.85 16.18
CA ARG A 178 13.33 -18.77 17.64
C ARG A 178 14.68 -18.17 18.02
N LEU A 179 14.67 -17.29 19.02
CA LEU A 179 15.85 -16.88 19.75
C LEU A 179 15.75 -17.42 21.17
N VAL A 180 16.66 -18.32 21.54
CA VAL A 180 16.77 -18.89 22.89
C VAL A 180 17.90 -18.16 23.61
N VAL A 181 17.63 -17.53 24.76
CA VAL A 181 18.60 -16.73 25.51
C VAL A 181 18.77 -17.31 26.91
N GLN A 182 20.00 -17.64 27.28
CA GLN A 182 20.34 -18.16 28.60
C GLN A 182 20.32 -17.04 29.66
N SER A 183 20.18 -17.43 30.93
CA SER A 183 20.02 -16.48 32.07
C SER A 183 21.14 -15.45 32.20
N ASP A 184 22.34 -15.75 31.70
CA ASP A 184 23.57 -14.96 31.80
C ASP A 184 23.74 -13.93 30.67
N LEU A 185 22.91 -13.97 29.62
CA LEU A 185 22.89 -12.93 28.58
C LEU A 185 21.65 -12.04 28.69
N ASN A 186 21.85 -10.72 28.60
CA ASN A 186 20.75 -9.77 28.54
C ASN A 186 19.96 -9.94 27.22
N THR A 187 18.64 -10.11 27.32
CA THR A 187 17.75 -10.36 26.19
C THR A 187 17.75 -9.22 25.15
N CYS A 188 17.88 -7.95 25.58
CA CYS A 188 18.01 -6.82 24.65
C CYS A 188 19.32 -6.91 23.85
N LEU A 189 20.43 -7.29 24.49
CA LEU A 189 21.70 -7.48 23.79
C LEU A 189 21.62 -8.65 22.79
N ALA A 190 21.00 -9.76 23.19
CA ALA A 190 20.77 -10.89 22.29
C ALA A 190 19.96 -10.49 21.05
N MET A 191 18.90 -9.69 21.23
CA MET A 191 18.13 -9.15 20.12
C MET A 191 18.93 -8.14 19.28
N ALA A 192 19.73 -7.27 19.89
CA ALA A 192 20.57 -6.34 19.15
C ALA A 192 21.57 -7.09 18.24
N ILE A 193 22.11 -8.23 18.69
CA ILE A 193 22.94 -9.10 17.86
C ILE A 193 22.15 -9.63 16.66
N VAL A 194 20.93 -10.15 16.88
CA VAL A 194 20.06 -10.63 15.78
C VAL A 194 19.83 -9.55 14.73
N ILE A 195 19.47 -8.35 15.18
CA ILE A 195 19.14 -7.21 14.31
C ILE A 195 20.35 -6.80 13.46
N VAL A 196 21.54 -6.77 14.07
CA VAL A 196 22.78 -6.46 13.35
C VAL A 196 23.14 -7.56 12.35
N LEU A 197 23.01 -8.83 12.71
CA LEU A 197 23.28 -9.96 11.80
C LEU A 197 22.34 -9.96 10.59
N ASP A 198 21.10 -9.50 10.75
CA ASP A 198 20.15 -9.37 9.62
C ASP A 198 20.60 -8.37 8.56
N GLN A 199 21.39 -7.37 8.96
CA GLN A 199 21.95 -6.37 8.07
C GLN A 199 23.29 -6.77 7.45
N MET A 200 23.86 -7.93 7.83
CA MET A 200 25.13 -8.42 7.30
C MET A 200 24.89 -9.43 6.16
N PRO A 201 25.20 -9.10 4.89
CA PRO A 201 25.04 -10.04 3.78
C PRO A 201 26.02 -11.22 3.90
N GLU A 202 25.54 -12.46 3.97
CA GLU A 202 26.41 -13.64 3.90
C GLU A 202 27.11 -13.70 2.53
N LEU A 203 28.41 -13.99 2.52
CA LEU A 203 29.14 -14.25 1.27
C LEU A 203 28.58 -15.54 0.67
N ALA A 204 27.65 -15.41 -0.28
CA ALA A 204 27.35 -16.51 -1.19
C ALA A 204 28.67 -16.93 -1.86
N SER A 205 28.94 -18.23 -1.91
CA SER A 205 30.10 -18.80 -2.59
C SER A 205 30.20 -18.21 -3.99
N LEU A 206 31.14 -17.29 -4.20
CA LEU A 206 31.44 -16.71 -5.50
C LEU A 206 31.78 -17.84 -6.48
N PRO A 207 31.23 -17.85 -7.71
CA PRO A 207 31.70 -18.76 -8.74
C PRO A 207 33.18 -18.43 -9.02
N LEU A 208 34.05 -19.45 -8.96
CA LEU A 208 35.44 -19.34 -9.43
C LEU A 208 35.43 -18.96 -10.92
N ARG A 209 35.49 -17.66 -11.24
CA ARG A 209 35.96 -17.12 -12.53
C ARG A 209 36.04 -15.59 -12.46
N MET A 210 37.13 -15.11 -11.89
CA MET A 210 37.75 -13.82 -12.28
C MET A 210 39.12 -13.72 -11.59
N THR A 211 40.14 -14.29 -12.23
CA THR A 211 41.54 -13.93 -11.97
C THR A 211 41.77 -12.53 -12.54
N LEU A 212 41.76 -11.52 -11.67
CA LEU A 212 42.36 -10.22 -11.96
C LEU A 212 43.83 -10.25 -11.51
N SER A 213 44.72 -9.79 -12.40
CA SER A 213 46.17 -9.81 -12.23
C SER A 213 46.63 -8.79 -11.18
N ILE A 214 47.66 -9.16 -10.41
CA ILE A 214 48.35 -8.37 -9.37
C ILE A 214 48.85 -7.00 -9.89
N THR A 215 48.90 -6.79 -11.21
CA THR A 215 49.31 -5.53 -11.85
C THR A 215 48.28 -4.41 -11.73
N ASP A 216 46.99 -4.70 -11.58
CA ASP A 216 45.95 -3.65 -11.53
C ASP A 216 45.83 -3.00 -10.16
N LEU A 217 46.25 -3.70 -9.09
CA LEU A 217 46.27 -3.15 -7.72
C LEU A 217 47.42 -2.14 -7.52
N ALA A 218 48.50 -2.24 -8.29
CA ALA A 218 49.67 -1.36 -8.16
C ALA A 218 49.43 0.04 -8.76
N ARG A 219 48.46 0.22 -9.67
CA ARG A 219 48.13 1.53 -10.26
C ARG A 219 47.24 2.39 -9.36
N VAL A 220 46.39 1.77 -8.55
CA VAL A 220 45.50 2.51 -7.62
C VAL A 220 46.26 2.98 -6.38
N LEU A 221 47.32 2.26 -5.98
CA LEU A 221 48.12 2.62 -4.81
C LEU A 221 49.15 3.73 -5.05
N LEU A 222 49.54 4.00 -6.31
CA LEU A 222 50.59 4.99 -6.62
C LEU A 222 50.07 6.44 -6.75
N LEU A 223 48.75 6.64 -6.87
CA LEU A 223 48.12 7.96 -7.03
C LEU A 223 47.77 8.65 -5.69
N SER A 224 48.03 8.01 -4.55
CA SER A 224 47.68 8.53 -3.21
C SER A 224 48.86 9.08 -2.40
N ILE A 225 50.08 9.15 -2.97
CA ILE A 225 51.31 9.56 -2.24
C ILE A 225 51.81 10.96 -2.60
N LEU A 226 51.25 11.67 -3.59
CA LEU A 226 51.68 13.03 -3.92
C LEU A 226 50.56 14.03 -3.65
N GLY A 227 50.72 14.80 -2.58
CA GLY A 227 49.76 15.78 -2.08
C GLY A 227 49.56 16.99 -3.00
N GLY A 228 48.35 17.53 -2.96
CA GLY A 228 47.97 18.78 -3.60
C GLY A 228 46.53 19.16 -3.21
N GLU A 229 46.43 20.24 -2.44
CA GLU A 229 45.32 21.18 -2.19
C GLU A 229 43.84 20.76 -2.29
N ILE A 230 43.13 21.14 -1.22
CA ILE A 230 41.67 21.13 -1.08
C ILE A 230 41.08 22.18 -2.03
N CYS A 231 40.21 21.75 -2.95
CA CYS A 231 39.33 22.63 -3.71
C CYS A 231 37.88 22.15 -3.53
N GLU A 232 37.00 23.08 -3.18
CA GLU A 232 35.55 22.91 -3.12
C GLU A 232 35.01 22.33 -4.44
N ILE A 233 34.13 21.34 -4.35
CA ILE A 233 33.30 20.91 -5.49
C ILE A 233 31.86 21.25 -5.14
N GLU A 234 31.48 22.48 -5.51
CA GLU A 234 30.12 22.78 -5.94
C GLU A 234 29.86 22.14 -7.30
N ALA A 235 28.59 21.75 -7.50
CA ALA A 235 27.90 21.58 -8.78
C ALA A 235 28.49 20.59 -9.81
N LEU A 236 27.92 19.38 -9.83
CA LEU A 236 27.71 18.66 -11.08
C LEU A 236 26.22 18.78 -11.44
N GLY A 237 25.95 19.73 -12.34
CA GLY A 237 24.65 19.97 -12.92
C GLY A 237 24.24 18.81 -13.84
N ASP A 238 23.04 18.30 -13.58
CA ASP A 238 22.29 17.48 -14.53
C ASP A 238 21.66 18.43 -15.56
N MET A 239 22.05 18.31 -16.81
CA MET A 239 21.51 19.14 -17.89
C MET A 239 20.15 18.57 -18.32
N GLY A 240 19.08 19.13 -17.74
CA GLY A 240 17.74 18.97 -18.28
C GLY A 240 16.55 19.18 -17.33
N SER A 241 16.48 20.27 -16.56
CA SER A 241 15.18 20.74 -16.06
C SER A 241 15.22 22.22 -15.71
N SER A 242 14.21 22.98 -16.13
CA SER A 242 13.88 24.28 -15.55
C SER A 242 13.98 24.25 -14.02
N ASP A 243 14.58 25.28 -13.42
CA ASP A 243 14.79 25.47 -11.97
C ASP A 243 13.56 25.09 -11.15
N PHE A 244 13.54 23.87 -10.63
CA PHE A 244 12.49 23.41 -9.72
C PHE A 244 12.82 23.89 -8.29
N SER A 245 11.91 24.68 -7.69
CA SER A 245 12.07 25.21 -6.33
C SER A 245 10.92 24.78 -5.44
N TRP A 246 11.25 24.28 -4.26
CA TRP A 246 10.27 24.00 -3.19
C TRP A 246 9.69 25.26 -2.55
N LYS A 247 10.30 26.43 -2.79
CA LYS A 247 9.87 27.68 -2.16
C LYS A 247 8.59 28.20 -2.81
N LEU A 248 7.54 28.35 -2.02
CA LEU A 248 6.29 28.98 -2.46
C LEU A 248 6.36 30.49 -2.26
N ALA A 249 5.77 31.23 -3.21
CA ALA A 249 5.55 32.66 -3.10
C ALA A 249 4.43 32.96 -2.07
N ASP A 250 4.50 34.14 -1.48
CA ASP A 250 3.49 34.62 -0.53
C ASP A 250 2.23 35.01 -1.32
N HIS A 251 1.06 34.60 -0.85
CA HIS A 251 -0.19 34.98 -1.51
C HIS A 251 -0.40 36.50 -1.38
N PRO A 252 -0.70 37.23 -2.48
CA PRO A 252 -0.70 38.69 -2.48
C PRO A 252 -1.79 39.31 -1.58
N LYS A 253 -2.85 38.57 -1.31
CA LYS A 253 -4.03 39.03 -0.54
C LYS A 253 -4.36 38.22 0.71
N LEU A 254 -3.74 37.05 0.93
CA LEU A 254 -4.12 36.14 2.02
C LEU A 254 -2.98 36.05 3.04
N PRO A 255 -3.25 36.31 4.32
CA PRO A 255 -2.21 36.32 5.34
C PRO A 255 -1.77 34.91 5.71
N LYS A 256 -0.51 34.77 6.12
CA LYS A 256 0.04 33.55 6.71
C LYS A 256 -0.30 33.42 8.20
N GLY A 257 -0.03 32.25 8.76
CA GLY A 257 -0.03 32.01 10.21
C GLY A 257 -1.38 31.63 10.82
N LYS A 258 -2.39 31.35 9.98
CA LYS A 258 -3.66 30.76 10.43
C LYS A 258 -3.54 29.24 10.52
N THR A 259 -4.14 28.66 11.57
CA THR A 259 -4.34 27.21 11.65
C THR A 259 -5.46 26.82 10.68
N VAL A 260 -5.20 25.83 9.82
CA VAL A 260 -6.15 25.33 8.82
C VAL A 260 -6.52 23.89 9.15
N ALA A 261 -7.79 23.61 9.43
CA ALA A 261 -8.30 22.24 9.49
C ALA A 261 -8.76 21.78 8.10
N VAL A 262 -8.35 20.59 7.68
CA VAL A 262 -8.84 19.92 6.47
C VAL A 262 -9.55 18.63 6.88
N VAL A 263 -10.86 18.59 6.75
CA VAL A 263 -11.71 17.47 7.19
C VAL A 263 -12.26 16.77 5.96
N VAL A 264 -11.90 15.49 5.80
CA VAL A 264 -12.43 14.61 4.74
C VAL A 264 -13.50 13.70 5.35
N LEU A 265 -14.74 13.84 4.89
CA LEU A 265 -15.86 12.96 5.20
C LEU A 265 -15.88 11.84 4.17
N ASP A 266 -15.25 10.70 4.46
CA ASP A 266 -15.10 9.61 3.49
C ASP A 266 -16.47 9.06 3.08
N GLY A 267 -16.70 8.91 1.77
CA GLY A 267 -17.97 8.41 1.23
C GLY A 267 -19.18 9.34 1.40
N TRP A 268 -18.96 10.67 1.44
CA TRP A 268 -20.01 11.67 1.59
C TRP A 268 -20.28 12.45 0.29
N GLY A 269 -21.23 11.98 -0.53
CA GLY A 269 -21.65 12.65 -1.76
C GLY A 269 -22.89 13.54 -1.58
N GLU A 270 -23.31 14.17 -2.67
CA GLU A 270 -24.56 14.94 -2.77
C GLU A 270 -25.45 14.34 -3.86
N ALA A 271 -26.63 13.86 -3.47
CA ALA A 271 -27.66 13.31 -4.35
C ALA A 271 -29.03 13.88 -4.01
N ASP A 272 -30.03 13.63 -4.88
CA ASP A 272 -31.40 14.02 -4.62
C ASP A 272 -31.91 13.42 -3.29
N PRO A 273 -32.66 14.19 -2.47
CA PRO A 273 -33.17 13.71 -1.19
C PRO A 273 -34.20 12.59 -1.34
N ASP A 274 -33.96 11.45 -0.69
CA ASP A 274 -34.97 10.41 -0.45
C ASP A 274 -34.65 9.57 0.80
N GLN A 275 -35.45 8.52 1.05
CA GLN A 275 -35.29 7.65 2.23
C GLN A 275 -34.06 6.72 2.18
N TYR A 276 -33.35 6.62 1.05
CA TYR A 276 -32.15 5.80 0.89
C TYR A 276 -30.86 6.61 0.87
N ASN A 277 -30.99 7.94 0.76
CA ASN A 277 -29.90 8.89 1.00
C ASN A 277 -29.69 9.03 2.51
N CYS A 278 -28.74 8.26 3.06
CA CYS A 278 -28.51 8.20 4.50
C CYS A 278 -27.96 9.51 5.06
N ILE A 279 -27.26 10.30 4.23
CA ILE A 279 -26.82 11.65 4.57
C ILE A 279 -28.03 12.57 4.77
N HIS A 280 -29.00 12.51 3.86
CA HIS A 280 -30.24 13.30 3.96
C HIS A 280 -31.11 12.88 5.15
N VAL A 281 -31.23 11.58 5.41
CA VAL A 281 -32.07 11.03 6.50
C VAL A 281 -31.44 11.26 7.88
N ALA A 282 -30.10 11.29 7.97
CA ALA A 282 -29.40 11.53 9.21
C ALA A 282 -29.62 12.95 9.75
N GLN A 283 -29.53 13.10 11.07
CA GLN A 283 -29.52 14.40 11.72
C GLN A 283 -28.14 15.03 11.58
N THR A 284 -27.93 15.84 10.52
CA THR A 284 -26.65 16.45 10.18
C THR A 284 -26.68 17.99 10.28
N PRO A 285 -27.03 18.58 11.44
CA PRO A 285 -27.23 20.03 11.57
C PRO A 285 -25.98 20.84 11.24
N THR A 286 -24.78 20.29 11.44
CA THR A 286 -23.52 20.99 11.18
C THR A 286 -23.30 21.15 9.68
N MET A 287 -23.35 20.05 8.93
CA MET A 287 -23.22 20.05 7.48
C MET A 287 -24.36 20.82 6.80
N ASP A 288 -25.59 20.70 7.30
CA ASP A 288 -26.73 21.51 6.86
C ASP A 288 -26.48 23.01 7.02
N SER A 289 -25.91 23.41 8.15
CA SER A 289 -25.57 24.81 8.43
C SER A 289 -24.46 25.32 7.51
N LEU A 290 -23.46 24.49 7.18
CA LEU A 290 -22.42 24.88 6.23
C LEU A 290 -23.01 25.15 4.83
N LYS A 291 -23.93 24.29 4.38
CA LYS A 291 -24.58 24.41 3.08
C LYS A 291 -25.53 25.61 2.99
N LYS A 292 -26.34 25.84 4.02
CA LYS A 292 -27.38 26.89 4.03
C LYS A 292 -26.85 28.26 4.49
N GLY A 293 -25.87 28.27 5.39
CA GLY A 293 -25.44 29.48 6.12
C GLY A 293 -24.53 30.43 5.34
N ALA A 294 -23.77 29.93 4.35
CA ALA A 294 -22.87 30.77 3.54
C ALA A 294 -22.72 30.22 2.11
N PRO A 295 -23.69 30.49 1.20
CA PRO A 295 -23.68 29.93 -0.17
C PRO A 295 -22.43 30.27 -0.99
N GLU A 296 -21.78 31.41 -0.73
CA GLU A 296 -20.53 31.79 -1.39
C GLU A 296 -19.30 31.01 -0.87
N ARG A 297 -19.47 30.23 0.20
CA ARG A 297 -18.42 29.43 0.87
C ARG A 297 -18.75 27.95 0.91
N TRP A 298 -19.76 27.52 0.15
CA TRP A 298 -20.12 26.13 -0.06
C TRP A 298 -20.32 25.88 -1.56
N ARG A 299 -19.82 24.76 -2.08
CA ARG A 299 -20.14 24.30 -3.44
C ARG A 299 -19.92 22.78 -3.57
N LEU A 300 -20.25 22.25 -4.74
CA LEU A 300 -19.92 20.89 -5.13
C LEU A 300 -18.66 20.86 -6.00
N VAL A 301 -17.91 19.76 -5.92
CA VAL A 301 -16.78 19.42 -6.78
C VAL A 301 -16.87 18.00 -7.30
N ARG A 302 -16.26 17.74 -8.45
CA ARG A 302 -16.22 16.40 -9.07
C ARG A 302 -15.23 15.48 -8.33
N ALA A 303 -15.65 14.25 -8.08
CA ALA A 303 -14.89 13.25 -7.32
C ALA A 303 -14.84 11.86 -7.99
N HIS A 304 -15.18 11.78 -9.28
CA HIS A 304 -15.18 10.52 -10.03
C HIS A 304 -14.65 10.74 -11.45
N GLY A 305 -14.48 9.64 -12.19
CA GLY A 305 -14.08 9.64 -13.59
C GLY A 305 -12.79 10.39 -13.86
N LYS A 306 -12.73 11.11 -14.99
CA LYS A 306 -11.51 11.78 -15.43
C LYS A 306 -11.07 12.89 -14.48
N ALA A 307 -11.99 13.47 -13.71
CA ALA A 307 -11.68 14.51 -12.73
C ALA A 307 -10.73 14.03 -11.61
N VAL A 308 -10.63 12.71 -11.41
CA VAL A 308 -9.70 12.07 -10.47
C VAL A 308 -8.74 11.10 -11.17
N GLY A 309 -8.63 11.20 -12.50
CA GLY A 309 -7.67 10.42 -13.30
C GLY A 309 -8.13 9.02 -13.68
N LEU A 310 -9.38 8.66 -13.43
CA LEU A 310 -9.97 7.40 -13.87
C LEU A 310 -10.29 7.42 -15.39
N PRO A 311 -10.36 6.25 -16.04
CA PRO A 311 -10.51 6.17 -17.50
C PRO A 311 -11.76 6.84 -18.09
N THR A 312 -12.94 6.65 -17.49
CA THR A 312 -14.22 7.17 -18.03
C THR A 312 -15.06 7.88 -16.97
N GLU A 313 -16.03 8.70 -17.39
CA GLU A 313 -16.99 9.34 -16.47
C GLU A 313 -17.92 8.35 -15.75
N ASP A 314 -17.97 7.09 -16.18
CA ASP A 314 -18.76 6.04 -15.52
C ASP A 314 -17.99 5.34 -14.40
N ASP A 315 -16.72 5.72 -14.17
CA ASP A 315 -15.88 5.17 -13.14
C ASP A 315 -16.07 5.93 -11.82
N MET A 316 -16.66 5.26 -10.84
CA MET A 316 -16.81 5.77 -9.48
C MET A 316 -15.46 6.13 -8.87
N GLY A 317 -15.43 7.24 -8.13
CA GLY A 317 -14.31 7.58 -7.28
C GLY A 317 -14.04 6.52 -6.23
N ASN A 318 -12.89 6.60 -5.58
CA ASN A 318 -12.53 5.79 -4.42
C ASN A 318 -11.50 6.53 -3.58
N SER A 319 -11.26 6.04 -2.36
CA SER A 319 -10.42 6.78 -1.42
C SER A 319 -8.97 6.94 -1.86
N GLU A 320 -8.39 5.99 -2.60
CA GLU A 320 -7.03 6.12 -3.13
C GLU A 320 -6.94 7.28 -4.13
N VAL A 321 -7.76 7.27 -5.19
CA VAL A 321 -7.70 8.32 -6.22
C VAL A 321 -8.16 9.68 -5.68
N GLY A 322 -9.10 9.67 -4.74
CA GLY A 322 -9.61 10.87 -4.09
C GLY A 322 -8.55 11.55 -3.22
N HIS A 323 -7.90 10.79 -2.33
CA HIS A 323 -6.83 11.34 -1.48
C HIS A 323 -5.58 11.71 -2.27
N ASN A 324 -5.26 10.96 -3.35
CA ASN A 324 -4.21 11.35 -4.29
C ASN A 324 -4.51 12.71 -4.93
N ALA A 325 -5.73 12.91 -5.45
CA ALA A 325 -6.10 14.19 -6.06
C ALA A 325 -6.07 15.35 -5.04
N LEU A 326 -6.69 15.16 -3.86
CA LEU A 326 -6.71 16.14 -2.77
C LEU A 326 -5.30 16.52 -2.30
N GLY A 327 -4.38 15.55 -2.24
CA GLY A 327 -3.02 15.74 -1.78
C GLY A 327 -2.07 16.27 -2.84
N ALA A 328 -2.24 15.89 -4.11
CA ALA A 328 -1.28 16.18 -5.18
C ALA A 328 -1.52 17.51 -5.90
N GLY A 329 -2.75 18.02 -5.85
CA GLY A 329 -3.18 19.21 -6.58
C GLY A 329 -3.23 19.06 -8.09
N ARG A 330 -3.06 17.84 -8.59
CA ARG A 330 -2.93 17.47 -10.01
C ARG A 330 -3.65 16.16 -10.25
N ILE A 331 -4.04 15.95 -11.50
CA ILE A 331 -4.72 14.72 -11.93
C ILE A 331 -3.67 13.74 -12.46
N PHE A 332 -3.55 12.59 -11.81
CA PHE A 332 -2.64 11.52 -12.22
C PHE A 332 -3.39 10.40 -12.91
N ALA A 333 -2.81 9.91 -14.00
CA ALA A 333 -3.41 8.83 -14.78
C ALA A 333 -3.49 7.53 -13.97
N GLN A 334 -4.68 6.93 -13.94
CA GLN A 334 -4.94 5.63 -13.30
C GLN A 334 -5.31 4.57 -14.34
N GLY A 335 -5.41 3.31 -13.90
CA GLY A 335 -5.93 2.22 -14.73
C GLY A 335 -5.13 1.99 -16.01
N ALA A 336 -5.81 2.03 -17.17
CA ALA A 336 -5.26 1.70 -18.48
C ALA A 336 -3.97 2.49 -18.81
N LYS A 337 -3.99 3.80 -18.56
CA LYS A 337 -2.90 4.70 -18.96
C LYS A 337 -1.65 4.48 -18.11
N LEU A 338 -1.81 4.12 -16.84
CA LEU A 338 -0.70 3.78 -15.97
C LEU A 338 0.01 2.50 -16.45
N VAL A 339 -0.77 1.50 -16.88
CA VAL A 339 -0.26 0.27 -17.49
C VAL A 339 0.49 0.56 -18.78
N ASP A 340 -0.01 1.47 -19.62
CA ASP A 340 0.66 1.88 -20.86
C ASP A 340 2.05 2.46 -20.58
N LEU A 341 2.16 3.35 -19.59
CA LEU A 341 3.44 3.96 -19.20
C LEU A 341 4.40 2.91 -18.64
N ALA A 342 3.91 1.96 -17.84
CA ALA A 342 4.73 0.89 -17.26
C ALA A 342 5.24 -0.11 -18.32
N LEU A 343 4.42 -0.45 -19.30
CA LEU A 343 4.81 -1.30 -20.44
C LEU A 343 5.77 -0.57 -21.39
N ALA A 344 5.49 0.69 -21.72
CA ALA A 344 6.33 1.48 -22.62
C ALA A 344 7.73 1.76 -22.05
N SER A 345 7.82 2.01 -20.74
CA SER A 345 9.10 2.23 -20.05
C SER A 345 9.83 0.94 -19.68
N GLY A 346 9.16 -0.21 -19.71
CA GLY A 346 9.70 -1.49 -19.23
C GLY A 346 9.71 -1.65 -17.70
N LYS A 347 9.35 -0.62 -16.92
CA LYS A 347 9.36 -0.64 -15.45
C LYS A 347 8.51 -1.76 -14.84
N ILE A 348 7.44 -2.18 -15.53
CA ILE A 348 6.61 -3.32 -15.12
C ILE A 348 7.45 -4.60 -14.90
N PHE A 349 8.53 -4.79 -15.66
CA PHE A 349 9.39 -5.98 -15.60
C PHE A 349 10.49 -5.90 -14.52
N GLU A 350 10.61 -4.76 -13.84
CA GLU A 350 11.58 -4.52 -12.77
C GLU A 350 10.93 -4.55 -11.38
N GLY A 351 9.60 -4.45 -11.32
CA GLY A 351 8.81 -4.38 -10.10
C GLY A 351 8.76 -5.69 -9.31
N GLU A 352 8.44 -5.58 -8.02
CA GLU A 352 8.38 -6.73 -7.10
C GLU A 352 7.32 -7.75 -7.49
N GLY A 353 6.17 -7.33 -8.04
CA GLY A 353 5.15 -8.25 -8.54
C GLY A 353 5.63 -9.08 -9.73
N PHE A 354 6.41 -8.48 -10.63
CA PHE A 354 6.99 -9.22 -11.75
C PHE A 354 8.09 -10.18 -11.29
N LYS A 355 8.99 -9.75 -10.41
CA LYS A 355 9.99 -10.64 -9.79
C LYS A 355 9.33 -11.83 -9.10
N TYR A 356 8.23 -11.58 -8.38
CA TYR A 356 7.46 -12.62 -7.71
C TYR A 356 6.94 -13.67 -8.69
N ILE A 357 6.27 -13.29 -9.79
CA ILE A 357 5.77 -14.28 -10.78
C ILE A 357 6.90 -14.95 -11.57
N LYS A 358 8.01 -14.23 -11.81
CA LYS A 358 9.16 -14.71 -12.59
C LYS A 358 9.80 -15.95 -11.96
N GLU A 359 9.68 -16.13 -10.65
CA GLU A 359 10.17 -17.33 -9.95
C GLU A 359 9.59 -18.64 -10.48
N CYS A 360 8.41 -18.64 -11.14
CA CYS A 360 7.87 -19.87 -11.74
C CYS A 360 8.47 -20.22 -13.11
N PHE A 361 9.11 -19.27 -13.80
CA PHE A 361 9.38 -19.36 -15.25
C PHE A 361 10.27 -20.53 -15.67
N ASP A 362 11.10 -21.05 -14.76
CA ASP A 362 11.99 -22.16 -15.05
C ASP A 362 11.32 -23.53 -15.09
N LYS A 363 10.26 -23.73 -14.30
CA LYS A 363 9.66 -25.06 -14.06
C LYS A 363 8.14 -25.09 -14.13
N GLY A 364 7.49 -23.96 -13.90
CA GLY A 364 6.04 -23.83 -13.90
C GLY A 364 5.53 -23.13 -15.16
N THR A 365 4.25 -22.77 -15.10
CA THR A 365 3.52 -22.11 -16.17
C THR A 365 3.14 -20.70 -15.73
N LEU A 366 3.31 -19.73 -16.62
CA LEU A 366 2.68 -18.43 -16.47
C LEU A 366 1.28 -18.47 -17.09
N HIS A 367 0.26 -18.31 -16.26
CA HIS A 367 -1.13 -18.20 -16.68
C HIS A 367 -1.54 -16.72 -16.74
N LEU A 368 -2.13 -16.30 -17.86
CA LEU A 368 -2.68 -14.96 -18.04
C LEU A 368 -4.20 -15.05 -18.18
N ILE A 369 -4.95 -14.44 -17.28
CA ILE A 369 -6.42 -14.47 -17.26
C ILE A 369 -6.95 -13.06 -17.48
N GLY A 370 -7.86 -12.86 -18.43
CA GLY A 370 -8.45 -11.54 -18.62
C GLY A 370 -9.30 -11.39 -19.88
N LEU A 371 -9.88 -10.20 -20.02
CA LEU A 371 -10.75 -9.82 -21.12
C LEU A 371 -9.94 -9.65 -22.41
N LEU A 372 -10.40 -10.27 -23.51
CA LEU A 372 -9.71 -10.26 -24.80
C LEU A 372 -10.48 -9.38 -25.80
N SER A 373 -10.12 -8.09 -25.83
CA SER A 373 -10.60 -7.12 -26.82
C SER A 373 -9.67 -5.90 -26.86
N ASP A 374 -9.94 -4.96 -27.75
CA ASP A 374 -9.32 -3.62 -27.77
C ASP A 374 -10.19 -2.56 -27.09
N GLY A 375 -11.22 -2.96 -26.33
CA GLY A 375 -12.21 -2.04 -25.76
C GLY A 375 -11.66 -1.04 -24.73
N GLY A 376 -10.58 -1.38 -24.01
CA GLY A 376 -9.88 -0.42 -23.14
C GLY A 376 -10.60 -0.03 -21.85
N VAL A 377 -11.71 -0.69 -21.52
CA VAL A 377 -12.42 -0.48 -20.26
C VAL A 377 -11.84 -1.32 -19.13
N HIS A 378 -11.57 -2.62 -19.37
CA HIS A 378 -11.02 -3.53 -18.37
C HIS A 378 -9.61 -4.03 -18.67
N SER A 379 -9.28 -4.15 -19.95
CA SER A 379 -8.00 -4.62 -20.48
C SER A 379 -7.87 -4.13 -21.93
N ARG A 380 -6.70 -4.33 -22.53
CA ARG A 380 -6.48 -4.15 -23.97
C ARG A 380 -5.59 -5.25 -24.55
N LEU A 381 -5.90 -5.72 -25.75
CA LEU A 381 -5.12 -6.74 -26.44
C LEU A 381 -3.67 -6.30 -26.67
N ASP A 382 -3.41 -5.04 -26.99
CA ASP A 382 -2.05 -4.52 -27.18
C ASP A 382 -1.21 -4.58 -25.89
N GLN A 383 -1.81 -4.31 -24.73
CA GLN A 383 -1.16 -4.49 -23.43
C GLN A 383 -0.84 -5.96 -23.16
N LEU A 384 -1.75 -6.89 -23.49
CA LEU A 384 -1.51 -8.33 -23.39
C LEU A 384 -0.35 -8.77 -24.30
N GLN A 385 -0.30 -8.27 -25.55
CA GLN A 385 0.77 -8.56 -26.49
C GLN A 385 2.14 -8.09 -25.96
N LEU A 386 2.21 -6.89 -25.38
CA LEU A 386 3.43 -6.36 -24.78
C LEU A 386 3.84 -7.15 -23.53
N LEU A 387 2.88 -7.55 -22.69
CA LEU A 387 3.12 -8.39 -21.51
C LEU A 387 3.66 -9.78 -21.93
N LEU A 388 3.05 -10.42 -22.93
CA LEU A 388 3.48 -11.70 -23.50
C LEU A 388 4.93 -11.62 -24.01
N LYS A 389 5.24 -10.58 -24.80
CA LYS A 389 6.59 -10.31 -25.29
C LYS A 389 7.58 -10.14 -24.15
N GLY A 390 7.28 -9.28 -23.18
CA GLY A 390 8.19 -9.00 -22.07
C GLY A 390 8.41 -10.18 -21.13
N CYS A 391 7.37 -10.99 -20.87
CA CYS A 391 7.50 -12.23 -20.09
C CYS A 391 8.39 -13.25 -20.80
N SER A 392 8.22 -13.42 -22.11
CA SER A 392 9.06 -14.29 -22.93
C SER A 392 10.52 -13.84 -22.94
N GLU A 393 10.77 -12.54 -23.14
CA GLU A 393 12.12 -11.95 -23.12
C GLU A 393 12.80 -12.07 -21.74
N ASN A 394 12.00 -12.18 -20.68
CA ASN A 394 12.46 -12.37 -19.30
C ASN A 394 12.52 -13.84 -18.85
N GLY A 395 12.35 -14.79 -19.77
CA GLY A 395 12.64 -16.21 -19.54
C GLY A 395 11.42 -17.11 -19.30
N ALA A 396 10.19 -16.63 -19.49
CA ALA A 396 9.01 -17.50 -19.41
C ALA A 396 9.06 -18.57 -20.50
N LYS A 397 9.15 -19.85 -20.11
CA LYS A 397 9.24 -21.00 -21.03
C LYS A 397 7.89 -21.58 -21.42
N ARG A 398 6.90 -21.44 -20.54
CA ARG A 398 5.54 -21.96 -20.73
C ARG A 398 4.50 -20.92 -20.35
N ILE A 399 3.61 -20.60 -21.28
CA ILE A 399 2.56 -19.59 -21.13
C ILE A 399 1.20 -20.19 -21.51
N ARG A 400 0.19 -19.91 -20.69
CA ARG A 400 -1.21 -20.29 -20.96
C ARG A 400 -2.11 -19.06 -20.82
N VAL A 401 -2.91 -18.78 -21.84
CA VAL A 401 -3.85 -17.66 -21.80
C VAL A 401 -5.27 -18.18 -21.61
N HIS A 402 -5.99 -17.63 -20.64
CA HIS A 402 -7.40 -17.90 -20.37
C HIS A 402 -8.21 -16.68 -20.79
N ILE A 403 -8.89 -16.80 -21.93
CA ILE A 403 -9.50 -15.65 -22.60
C ILE A 403 -10.94 -15.45 -22.14
N LEU A 404 -11.31 -14.21 -21.82
CA LEU A 404 -12.69 -13.85 -21.57
C LEU A 404 -13.18 -13.02 -22.76
N THR A 405 -14.22 -13.50 -23.47
CA THR A 405 -14.75 -12.81 -24.64
C THR A 405 -15.60 -11.61 -24.23
N ASP A 406 -15.55 -10.56 -25.03
CA ASP A 406 -16.10 -9.25 -24.68
C ASP A 406 -17.53 -9.02 -25.19
N GLY A 407 -17.73 -8.51 -26.41
CA GLY A 407 -19.05 -8.21 -26.97
C GLY A 407 -19.88 -7.16 -26.20
N ARG A 408 -19.25 -6.43 -25.27
CA ARG A 408 -19.86 -5.35 -24.49
C ARG A 408 -19.16 -4.03 -24.72
N ASP A 409 -17.84 -4.00 -24.55
CA ASP A 409 -17.04 -2.79 -24.76
C ASP A 409 -16.63 -2.67 -26.24
N VAL A 410 -16.86 -3.73 -27.01
CA VAL A 410 -16.66 -3.86 -28.46
C VAL A 410 -17.88 -4.57 -29.09
N LEU A 411 -17.95 -4.57 -30.42
CA LEU A 411 -19.03 -5.21 -31.17
C LEU A 411 -19.13 -6.71 -30.87
N ASP A 412 -20.35 -7.21 -30.70
CA ASP A 412 -20.61 -8.64 -30.62
C ASP A 412 -20.13 -9.36 -31.90
N GLY A 413 -19.53 -10.53 -31.71
CA GLY A 413 -18.95 -11.36 -32.75
C GLY A 413 -17.53 -11.01 -33.17
N SER A 414 -16.96 -9.92 -32.62
CA SER A 414 -15.55 -9.56 -32.81
C SER A 414 -14.59 -10.54 -32.12
N SER A 415 -15.06 -11.35 -31.16
CA SER A 415 -14.27 -12.36 -30.45
C SER A 415 -13.43 -13.25 -31.37
N VAL A 416 -13.99 -13.67 -32.52
CA VAL A 416 -13.29 -14.52 -33.50
C VAL A 416 -12.00 -13.86 -33.98
N GLY A 417 -12.06 -12.59 -34.37
CA GLY A 417 -10.90 -11.85 -34.87
C GLY A 417 -9.84 -11.60 -33.79
N PHE A 418 -10.26 -11.33 -32.55
CA PHE A 418 -9.32 -11.18 -31.43
C PHE A 418 -8.62 -12.49 -31.08
N VAL A 419 -9.33 -13.62 -31.11
CA VAL A 419 -8.73 -14.94 -30.87
C VAL A 419 -7.77 -15.33 -32.00
N GLU A 420 -8.13 -15.06 -33.27
CA GLU A 420 -7.22 -15.26 -34.41
C GLU A 420 -5.96 -14.41 -34.27
N THR A 421 -6.08 -13.15 -33.84
CA THR A 421 -4.94 -12.27 -33.60
C THR A 421 -4.03 -12.81 -32.48
N LEU A 422 -4.62 -13.19 -31.34
CA LEU A 422 -3.86 -13.75 -30.23
C LEU A 422 -3.16 -15.07 -30.60
N GLU A 423 -3.82 -15.96 -31.34
CA GLU A 423 -3.20 -17.21 -31.80
C GLU A 423 -1.98 -16.95 -32.70
N ASN A 424 -2.04 -15.94 -33.57
CA ASN A 424 -0.89 -15.52 -34.37
C ASN A 424 0.26 -15.01 -33.51
N ASP A 425 -0.02 -14.29 -32.43
CA ASP A 425 1.02 -13.81 -31.51
C ASP A 425 1.64 -14.94 -30.69
N LEU A 426 0.83 -15.89 -30.23
CA LEU A 426 1.31 -17.09 -29.56
C LEU A 426 2.14 -17.97 -30.51
N ALA A 427 1.78 -18.03 -31.80
CA ALA A 427 2.58 -18.72 -32.81
C ALA A 427 3.99 -18.14 -32.94
N LYS A 428 4.11 -16.80 -32.99
CA LYS A 428 5.43 -16.11 -33.00
C LYS A 428 6.26 -16.41 -31.75
N LEU A 429 5.63 -16.64 -30.60
CA LEU A 429 6.36 -17.08 -29.39
C LEU A 429 6.81 -18.54 -29.49
N ARG A 430 5.97 -19.42 -30.06
CA ARG A 430 6.33 -20.82 -30.31
C ARG A 430 7.50 -20.96 -31.27
N GLU A 431 7.60 -20.11 -32.29
CA GLU A 431 8.77 -20.02 -33.19
C GLU A 431 10.07 -19.69 -32.44
N LYS A 432 9.98 -19.01 -31.30
CA LYS A 432 11.12 -18.71 -30.40
C LYS A 432 11.37 -19.79 -29.35
N GLY A 433 10.67 -20.93 -29.44
CA GLY A 433 10.81 -22.07 -28.52
C GLY A 433 10.02 -21.96 -27.21
N ILE A 434 9.05 -21.03 -27.12
CA ILE A 434 8.18 -20.90 -25.94
C ILE A 434 6.94 -21.79 -26.13
N ASP A 435 6.61 -22.62 -25.13
CA ASP A 435 5.33 -23.36 -25.12
C ASP A 435 4.18 -22.40 -24.75
N ALA A 436 3.62 -21.71 -25.73
CA ALA A 436 2.57 -20.69 -25.56
C ALA A 436 1.25 -21.08 -26.27
N GLN A 437 0.14 -21.15 -25.53
CA GLN A 437 -1.17 -21.58 -26.05
C GLN A 437 -2.35 -20.92 -25.29
N ILE A 438 -3.52 -20.80 -25.94
CA ILE A 438 -4.79 -20.54 -25.23
C ILE A 438 -5.23 -21.83 -24.54
N ALA A 439 -5.58 -21.75 -23.25
CA ALA A 439 -5.91 -22.92 -22.43
C ALA A 439 -7.42 -23.10 -22.22
N SER A 440 -8.15 -22.00 -22.04
CA SER A 440 -9.58 -22.02 -21.79
C SER A 440 -10.18 -20.66 -22.11
N GLY A 441 -11.51 -20.56 -22.08
CA GLY A 441 -12.16 -19.26 -22.14
C GLY A 441 -13.67 -19.32 -22.01
N GLY A 442 -14.30 -18.19 -22.32
CA GLY A 442 -15.74 -18.03 -22.44
C GLY A 442 -16.18 -16.58 -22.16
N GLY A 443 -17.48 -16.35 -22.15
CA GLY A 443 -18.06 -15.01 -22.06
C GLY A 443 -17.80 -14.31 -20.72
N ARG A 444 -17.39 -13.04 -20.76
CA ARG A 444 -17.09 -12.24 -19.56
C ARG A 444 -18.21 -12.30 -18.50
N MET A 445 -19.48 -12.22 -18.90
CA MET A 445 -20.64 -12.17 -18.01
C MET A 445 -21.07 -13.54 -17.51
N TYR A 446 -20.57 -14.63 -18.09
CA TYR A 446 -20.99 -15.98 -17.75
C TYR A 446 -19.89 -16.82 -17.09
N VAL A 447 -18.61 -16.50 -17.31
CA VAL A 447 -17.49 -17.36 -16.89
C VAL A 447 -16.62 -16.78 -15.78
N THR A 448 -16.33 -15.48 -15.70
CA THR A 448 -15.36 -15.01 -14.67
C THR A 448 -15.62 -13.60 -14.15
N MET A 449 -16.03 -12.68 -15.00
CA MET A 449 -16.06 -11.25 -14.69
C MET A 449 -17.40 -10.79 -14.11
N ASP A 450 -17.88 -11.49 -13.08
CA ASP A 450 -18.94 -10.96 -12.22
C ASP A 450 -18.38 -9.91 -11.25
N ARG A 451 -19.26 -9.12 -10.64
CA ARG A 451 -18.87 -8.03 -9.73
C ARG A 451 -19.84 -7.89 -8.58
N TYR A 452 -19.35 -7.26 -7.51
CA TYR A 452 -20.15 -6.92 -6.33
C TYR A 452 -20.81 -8.13 -5.66
N GLU A 453 -20.11 -9.27 -5.68
CA GLU A 453 -20.54 -10.54 -5.07
C GLU A 453 -21.94 -11.00 -5.53
N ASN A 454 -22.34 -10.61 -6.73
CA ASN A 454 -23.71 -10.79 -7.22
C ASN A 454 -24.04 -12.25 -7.59
N ASP A 455 -23.13 -12.92 -8.30
CA ASP A 455 -23.27 -14.32 -8.71
C ASP A 455 -21.91 -15.05 -8.69
N TRP A 456 -21.62 -15.70 -7.57
CA TRP A 456 -20.46 -16.58 -7.42
C TRP A 456 -20.48 -17.80 -8.34
N GLY A 457 -21.65 -18.16 -8.89
CA GLY A 457 -21.77 -19.20 -9.91
C GLY A 457 -21.04 -18.84 -11.21
N VAL A 458 -20.96 -17.55 -11.56
CA VAL A 458 -20.11 -17.07 -12.67
C VAL A 458 -18.66 -17.41 -12.38
N VAL A 459 -18.12 -16.97 -11.25
CA VAL A 459 -16.71 -17.20 -10.88
C VAL A 459 -16.39 -18.68 -10.77
N LYS A 460 -17.33 -19.50 -10.25
CA LYS A 460 -17.16 -20.96 -10.18
C LYS A 460 -16.96 -21.58 -11.57
N ARG A 461 -17.73 -21.18 -12.58
CA ARG A 461 -17.57 -21.70 -13.95
C ARG A 461 -16.19 -21.38 -14.53
N GLY A 462 -15.65 -20.19 -14.23
CA GLY A 462 -14.29 -19.80 -14.57
C GLY A 462 -13.25 -20.61 -13.83
N TRP A 463 -13.41 -20.78 -12.53
CA TRP A 463 -12.56 -21.62 -11.69
C TRP A 463 -12.50 -23.05 -12.22
N ASP A 464 -13.65 -23.66 -12.50
CA ASP A 464 -13.75 -25.02 -13.04
C ASP A 464 -12.97 -25.12 -14.38
N ALA A 465 -13.15 -24.17 -15.30
CA ALA A 465 -12.47 -24.19 -16.60
C ALA A 465 -10.97 -23.90 -16.51
N GLN A 466 -10.57 -22.94 -15.68
CA GLN A 466 -9.20 -22.41 -15.63
C GLN A 466 -8.30 -23.22 -14.69
N VAL A 467 -8.78 -23.48 -13.47
CA VAL A 467 -8.04 -24.21 -12.46
C VAL A 467 -8.23 -25.71 -12.68
N LEU A 468 -9.47 -26.18 -12.73
CA LEU A 468 -9.74 -27.62 -12.82
C LEU A 468 -9.62 -28.16 -14.25
N GLY A 469 -9.61 -27.31 -15.28
CA GLY A 469 -9.58 -27.76 -16.68
C GLY A 469 -10.85 -28.48 -17.10
N GLU A 470 -11.96 -28.20 -16.42
CA GLU A 470 -13.25 -28.83 -16.66
C GLU A 470 -14.27 -27.81 -17.17
N ALA A 471 -14.86 -28.13 -18.31
CA ALA A 471 -15.94 -27.34 -18.91
C ALA A 471 -16.85 -28.26 -19.74
N PRO A 472 -18.12 -27.86 -19.97
CA PRO A 472 -19.05 -28.61 -20.81
C PRO A 472 -18.57 -28.76 -22.27
N HIS A 473 -17.73 -27.83 -22.73
CA HIS A 473 -17.21 -27.82 -24.09
C HIS A 473 -15.68 -27.99 -24.08
N LYS A 474 -15.20 -28.97 -24.85
CA LYS A 474 -13.77 -29.27 -25.03
C LYS A 474 -13.44 -29.19 -26.52
N PHE A 475 -12.37 -28.48 -26.85
CA PHE A 475 -11.93 -28.26 -28.23
C PHE A 475 -10.42 -28.42 -28.35
N ARG A 476 -9.90 -28.54 -29.58
CA ARG A 476 -8.45 -28.56 -29.84
C ARG A 476 -7.90 -27.22 -30.30
N SER A 477 -8.77 -26.26 -30.61
CA SER A 477 -8.43 -24.92 -31.06
C SER A 477 -9.38 -23.89 -30.43
N ALA A 478 -8.85 -22.77 -29.95
CA ALA A 478 -9.66 -21.68 -29.41
C ALA A 478 -10.47 -20.97 -30.50
N VAL A 479 -9.92 -20.83 -31.70
CA VAL A 479 -10.64 -20.26 -32.85
C VAL A 479 -11.83 -21.15 -33.22
N GLU A 480 -11.63 -22.47 -33.26
CA GLU A 480 -12.70 -23.44 -33.49
C GLU A 480 -13.75 -23.35 -32.38
N ALA A 481 -13.33 -23.31 -31.11
CA ALA A 481 -14.21 -23.19 -29.96
C ALA A 481 -15.15 -21.98 -30.10
N VAL A 482 -14.59 -20.79 -30.32
CA VAL A 482 -15.38 -19.57 -30.44
C VAL A 482 -16.29 -19.60 -31.66
N LYS A 483 -15.80 -20.03 -32.83
CA LYS A 483 -16.64 -20.17 -34.04
C LYS A 483 -17.81 -21.13 -33.80
N LYS A 484 -17.54 -22.29 -33.21
CA LYS A 484 -18.55 -23.34 -32.97
C LYS A 484 -19.59 -22.92 -31.95
N LEU A 485 -19.17 -22.33 -30.84
CA LEU A 485 -20.08 -21.84 -29.79
C LEU A 485 -20.96 -20.69 -30.29
N ARG A 486 -20.48 -19.90 -31.26
CA ARG A 486 -21.24 -18.85 -31.91
C ARG A 486 -22.26 -19.33 -32.96
N GLU A 487 -22.26 -20.62 -33.33
CA GLU A 487 -23.30 -21.17 -34.20
C GLU A 487 -24.68 -21.24 -33.53
N ASP A 488 -24.75 -21.16 -32.19
CA ASP A 488 -26.03 -21.00 -31.49
C ASP A 488 -26.67 -19.66 -31.91
N PRO A 489 -27.92 -19.65 -32.41
CA PRO A 489 -28.62 -18.42 -32.81
C PRO A 489 -28.78 -17.37 -31.70
N LYS A 490 -28.61 -17.76 -30.43
CA LYS A 490 -28.65 -16.87 -29.26
C LYS A 490 -27.26 -16.54 -28.72
N ALA A 491 -26.19 -17.02 -29.37
CA ALA A 491 -24.84 -16.75 -28.95
C ALA A 491 -24.56 -15.24 -28.91
N ASN A 492 -23.88 -14.83 -27.85
CA ASN A 492 -23.37 -13.49 -27.66
C ASN A 492 -22.01 -13.63 -26.98
N ASP A 493 -21.03 -12.86 -27.43
CA ASP A 493 -19.66 -12.92 -26.94
C ASP A 493 -19.58 -12.69 -25.42
N GLN A 494 -20.50 -11.92 -24.82
CA GLN A 494 -20.55 -11.72 -23.36
C GLN A 494 -20.91 -13.00 -22.59
N TYR A 495 -21.61 -13.94 -23.22
CA TYR A 495 -22.27 -15.08 -22.58
C TYR A 495 -21.86 -16.44 -23.17
N LEU A 496 -20.79 -16.49 -23.99
CA LEU A 496 -20.29 -17.77 -24.49
C LEU A 496 -20.04 -18.74 -23.32
N PRO A 497 -20.45 -20.01 -23.46
CA PRO A 497 -20.27 -20.99 -22.39
C PRO A 497 -18.77 -21.24 -22.15
N PRO A 498 -18.40 -21.68 -20.93
CA PRO A 498 -17.01 -22.00 -20.65
C PRO A 498 -16.53 -23.13 -21.57
N PHE A 499 -15.30 -23.02 -22.06
CA PHE A 499 -14.64 -24.04 -22.85
C PHE A 499 -13.20 -24.25 -22.40
N VAL A 500 -12.68 -25.45 -22.65
CA VAL A 500 -11.29 -25.84 -22.36
C VAL A 500 -10.63 -26.39 -23.62
N ILE A 501 -9.36 -26.04 -23.83
CA ILE A 501 -8.53 -26.61 -24.89
C ILE A 501 -7.87 -27.88 -24.37
N VAL A 502 -7.98 -28.95 -25.15
CA VAL A 502 -7.44 -30.28 -24.83
C VAL A 502 -6.43 -30.75 -25.86
N ASP A 503 -5.49 -31.57 -25.42
CA ASP A 503 -4.52 -32.24 -26.30
C ASP A 503 -5.15 -33.42 -27.06
N GLU A 504 -4.33 -34.17 -27.80
CA GLU A 504 -4.77 -35.33 -28.56
C GLU A 504 -5.36 -36.44 -27.68
N SER A 505 -4.90 -36.55 -26.43
CA SER A 505 -5.38 -37.51 -25.43
C SER A 505 -6.68 -37.07 -24.73
N GLY A 506 -7.14 -35.84 -25.00
CA GLY A 506 -8.32 -35.26 -24.35
C GLY A 506 -8.02 -34.61 -23.00
N LYS A 507 -6.75 -34.44 -22.62
CA LYS A 507 -6.34 -33.79 -21.39
C LYS A 507 -6.24 -32.28 -21.59
N ALA A 508 -6.70 -31.50 -20.62
CA ALA A 508 -6.63 -30.04 -20.66
C ALA A 508 -5.16 -29.55 -20.78
N VAL A 509 -4.90 -28.66 -21.74
CA VAL A 509 -3.52 -28.21 -22.07
C VAL A 509 -2.95 -27.22 -21.04
N GLY A 510 -3.77 -26.65 -20.17
CA GLY A 510 -3.37 -25.55 -19.28
C GLY A 510 -4.19 -25.42 -18.00
N GLN A 511 -4.41 -26.53 -17.28
CA GLN A 511 -4.86 -26.47 -15.89
C GLN A 511 -3.87 -25.68 -15.04
N ILE A 512 -4.36 -24.81 -14.15
CA ILE A 512 -3.51 -24.14 -13.16
C ILE A 512 -3.17 -25.13 -12.05
N VAL A 513 -1.88 -25.36 -11.79
CA VAL A 513 -1.38 -26.34 -10.81
C VAL A 513 -0.37 -25.73 -9.84
N ASP A 514 0.06 -26.53 -8.85
CA ASP A 514 1.04 -26.10 -7.86
C ASP A 514 2.37 -25.68 -8.53
N GLY A 515 2.92 -24.55 -8.09
CA GLY A 515 4.17 -24.00 -8.61
C GLY A 515 4.00 -23.05 -9.80
N ASP A 516 2.79 -22.92 -10.36
CA ASP A 516 2.50 -21.96 -11.43
C ASP A 516 2.41 -20.52 -10.90
N ALA A 517 2.46 -19.56 -11.84
CA ALA A 517 2.08 -18.17 -11.58
C ALA A 517 0.81 -17.82 -12.35
N VAL A 518 -0.04 -17.00 -11.77
CA VAL A 518 -1.27 -16.49 -12.39
C VAL A 518 -1.23 -14.98 -12.36
N VAL A 519 -1.44 -14.36 -13.52
CA VAL A 519 -1.63 -12.92 -13.65
C VAL A 519 -3.02 -12.65 -14.19
N THR A 520 -3.82 -11.89 -13.45
CA THR A 520 -5.03 -11.29 -14.00
C THR A 520 -4.68 -9.96 -14.66
N PHE A 521 -4.70 -9.90 -16.00
CA PHE A 521 -4.15 -8.75 -16.74
C PHE A 521 -5.14 -7.60 -16.94
N ASN A 522 -6.37 -7.74 -16.45
CA ASN A 522 -7.31 -6.63 -16.36
C ASN A 522 -6.78 -5.59 -15.36
N PHE A 523 -6.77 -4.32 -15.76
CA PHE A 523 -6.37 -3.19 -14.91
C PHE A 523 -7.54 -2.60 -14.12
N ARG A 524 -8.78 -2.83 -14.56
CA ARG A 524 -9.97 -2.36 -13.85
C ARG A 524 -10.44 -3.40 -12.82
N ALA A 525 -10.64 -2.94 -11.60
CA ALA A 525 -10.84 -3.76 -10.42
C ALA A 525 -12.20 -4.46 -10.28
N ASP A 526 -13.31 -3.77 -10.57
CA ASP A 526 -14.66 -4.16 -10.13
C ASP A 526 -15.04 -5.61 -10.49
N ARG A 527 -14.61 -6.09 -11.65
CA ARG A 527 -14.89 -7.46 -12.15
C ARG A 527 -13.80 -8.49 -11.88
N MET A 528 -12.70 -8.08 -11.25
CA MET A 528 -11.58 -8.95 -10.92
C MET A 528 -11.50 -9.29 -9.43
N VAL A 529 -12.10 -8.47 -8.56
CA VAL A 529 -12.12 -8.70 -7.10
C VAL A 529 -12.60 -10.11 -6.75
N MET A 530 -13.70 -10.60 -7.36
CA MET A 530 -14.26 -11.91 -6.97
C MET A 530 -13.36 -13.08 -7.35
N ILE A 531 -12.77 -13.08 -8.55
CA ILE A 531 -11.81 -14.13 -8.95
C ILE A 531 -10.49 -14.01 -8.17
N ALA A 532 -10.05 -12.79 -7.85
CA ALA A 532 -8.89 -12.56 -6.99
C ALA A 532 -9.11 -13.16 -5.59
N LYS A 533 -10.28 -12.96 -4.98
CA LYS A 533 -10.65 -13.61 -3.70
C LYS A 533 -10.57 -15.13 -3.80
N ALA A 534 -11.09 -15.73 -4.87
CA ALA A 534 -11.05 -17.18 -5.06
C ALA A 534 -9.62 -17.74 -5.20
N LEU A 535 -8.73 -16.99 -5.86
CA LEU A 535 -7.33 -17.35 -6.09
C LEU A 535 -6.43 -17.14 -4.86
N GLU A 536 -6.73 -16.15 -4.02
CA GLU A 536 -5.81 -15.69 -2.98
C GLU A 536 -6.22 -16.05 -1.56
N TYR A 537 -7.52 -16.07 -1.24
CA TYR A 537 -7.96 -16.30 0.13
C TYR A 537 -7.85 -17.78 0.51
N ALA A 538 -7.15 -18.06 1.62
CA ALA A 538 -7.10 -19.40 2.19
C ALA A 538 -8.49 -19.85 2.63
N ASP A 539 -9.16 -19.01 3.42
CA ASP A 539 -10.53 -19.22 3.89
C ASP A 539 -11.52 -18.64 2.86
N PHE A 540 -12.13 -19.52 2.07
CA PHE A 540 -13.08 -19.16 1.02
C PHE A 540 -14.27 -20.11 1.06
N ASP A 541 -15.47 -19.55 1.19
CA ASP A 541 -16.72 -20.28 1.46
C ASP A 541 -17.79 -20.09 0.37
N LYS A 542 -17.50 -19.34 -0.69
CA LYS A 542 -18.52 -18.94 -1.69
C LYS A 542 -18.89 -20.05 -2.67
N PHE A 543 -17.99 -21.02 -2.88
CA PHE A 543 -18.24 -22.29 -3.57
C PHE A 543 -17.14 -23.31 -3.25
N ASP A 544 -17.41 -24.60 -3.48
CA ASP A 544 -16.40 -25.65 -3.37
C ASP A 544 -15.38 -25.54 -4.50
N ARG A 545 -14.15 -25.19 -4.14
CA ARG A 545 -13.03 -25.03 -5.08
C ARG A 545 -12.49 -26.37 -5.57
N VAL A 546 -12.80 -27.49 -4.92
CA VAL A 546 -12.29 -28.85 -5.20
C VAL A 546 -10.77 -29.00 -5.03
N ARG A 547 -9.97 -28.18 -5.71
CA ARG A 547 -8.51 -28.11 -5.62
C ARG A 547 -8.05 -26.66 -5.59
N VAL A 548 -7.25 -26.30 -4.57
CA VAL A 548 -6.64 -24.97 -4.43
C VAL A 548 -5.14 -25.08 -4.71
N PRO A 549 -4.66 -24.63 -5.88
CA PRO A 549 -3.26 -24.77 -6.23
C PRO A 549 -2.37 -23.76 -5.47
N LYS A 550 -1.16 -24.16 -5.12
CA LYS A 550 -0.13 -23.29 -4.53
C LYS A 550 0.54 -22.45 -5.62
N ILE A 551 -0.06 -21.30 -5.93
CA ILE A 551 0.35 -20.43 -7.03
C ILE A 551 0.99 -19.12 -6.57
N ARG A 552 1.71 -18.48 -7.50
CA ARG A 552 2.09 -17.07 -7.41
C ARG A 552 1.06 -16.21 -8.13
N TYR A 553 0.11 -15.67 -7.38
CA TYR A 553 -0.92 -14.80 -7.95
C TYR A 553 -0.52 -13.33 -7.91
N ALA A 554 -0.72 -12.61 -9.02
CA ALA A 554 -0.61 -11.17 -9.10
C ALA A 554 -1.69 -10.55 -10.00
N GLY A 555 -2.11 -9.32 -9.72
CA GLY A 555 -2.94 -8.52 -10.62
C GLY A 555 -2.09 -7.67 -11.56
N MET A 556 -2.70 -7.10 -12.61
CA MET A 556 -2.06 -6.00 -13.36
C MET A 556 -1.86 -4.79 -12.44
N LEU A 557 -2.91 -4.42 -11.71
CA LEU A 557 -2.93 -3.42 -10.64
C LEU A 557 -3.46 -4.07 -9.36
N GLN A 558 -3.37 -3.34 -8.24
CA GLN A 558 -4.17 -3.68 -7.06
C GLN A 558 -5.64 -3.37 -7.36
N TYR A 559 -6.54 -4.29 -7.01
CA TYR A 559 -7.97 -4.14 -7.27
C TYR A 559 -8.71 -3.50 -6.10
N ASP A 560 -8.23 -3.76 -4.89
CA ASP A 560 -8.82 -3.25 -3.67
C ASP A 560 -7.70 -2.93 -2.69
N GLY A 561 -7.47 -1.65 -2.43
CA GLY A 561 -6.41 -1.18 -1.53
C GLY A 561 -6.67 -1.54 -0.07
N GLU A 562 -7.95 -1.60 0.33
CA GLU A 562 -8.36 -1.89 1.71
C GLU A 562 -8.22 -3.37 2.02
N LEU A 563 -8.71 -4.23 1.14
CA LEU A 563 -8.53 -5.68 1.21
C LEU A 563 -7.09 -6.11 0.87
N LYS A 564 -6.26 -5.16 0.38
CA LYS A 564 -4.93 -5.41 -0.20
C LYS A 564 -4.97 -6.51 -1.24
N LEU A 565 -5.96 -6.47 -2.13
CA LEU A 565 -6.26 -7.55 -3.05
C LEU A 565 -6.02 -7.10 -4.51
N PRO A 566 -5.24 -7.85 -5.31
CA PRO A 566 -4.29 -8.86 -4.86
C PRO A 566 -3.16 -8.25 -4.04
N ASN A 567 -2.53 -9.07 -3.17
CA ASN A 567 -1.38 -8.61 -2.37
C ASN A 567 -0.15 -8.32 -3.24
N ARG A 568 -0.14 -8.81 -4.49
CA ARG A 568 0.91 -8.58 -5.49
C ARG A 568 0.30 -8.07 -6.77
N TYR A 569 0.98 -7.13 -7.42
CA TYR A 569 0.56 -6.53 -8.67
C TYR A 569 1.76 -6.13 -9.52
N LEU A 570 1.61 -6.13 -10.84
CA LEU A 570 2.72 -5.88 -11.77
C LEU A 570 3.04 -4.39 -11.92
N VAL A 571 2.01 -3.55 -11.97
CA VAL A 571 2.15 -2.11 -12.12
C VAL A 571 1.92 -1.47 -10.76
N SER A 572 2.94 -0.76 -10.26
CA SER A 572 2.80 -0.01 -9.01
C SER A 572 1.93 1.23 -9.24
N PRO A 573 1.23 1.71 -8.20
CA PRO A 573 0.55 3.00 -8.25
C PRO A 573 1.49 4.12 -8.73
N PRO A 574 0.95 5.22 -9.30
CA PRO A 574 1.79 6.30 -9.79
C PRO A 574 2.61 6.88 -8.64
N GLU A 575 3.90 7.09 -8.87
CA GLU A 575 4.71 7.91 -7.98
C GLU A 575 4.31 9.37 -8.21
N ILE A 576 3.73 9.99 -7.18
CA ILE A 576 3.26 11.36 -7.24
C ILE A 576 4.27 12.21 -6.48
N ASP A 577 5.06 12.96 -7.23
CA ASP A 577 6.02 13.93 -6.69
C ASP A 577 5.32 15.22 -6.24
N ARG A 578 6.05 16.15 -5.60
CA ARG A 578 5.65 17.57 -5.48
C ARG A 578 4.23 17.74 -4.95
N THR A 579 3.86 16.95 -3.94
CA THR A 579 2.53 17.00 -3.32
C THR A 579 2.39 18.22 -2.43
N SER A 580 1.14 18.57 -2.09
CA SER A 580 0.86 19.72 -1.24
C SER A 580 1.51 19.59 0.13
N GLY A 581 1.52 18.38 0.70
CA GLY A 581 2.20 18.08 1.97
C GLY A 581 3.70 18.39 1.91
N GLU A 582 4.37 17.99 0.82
CA GLU A 582 5.80 18.19 0.63
C GLU A 582 6.14 19.69 0.52
N TYR A 583 5.40 20.44 -0.31
CA TYR A 583 5.56 21.89 -0.41
C TYR A 583 5.29 22.61 0.92
N LEU A 584 4.20 22.26 1.61
CA LEU A 584 3.83 22.90 2.88
C LEU A 584 4.94 22.71 3.93
N VAL A 585 5.45 21.49 4.08
CA VAL A 585 6.55 21.18 4.99
C VAL A 585 7.82 21.96 4.63
N HIS A 586 8.20 21.99 3.35
CA HIS A 586 9.34 22.80 2.87
C HIS A 586 9.18 24.31 3.12
N ASN A 587 7.94 24.79 3.27
CA ASN A 587 7.63 26.19 3.53
C ASN A 587 7.28 26.49 5.00
N GLY A 588 7.64 25.61 5.93
CA GLY A 588 7.51 25.88 7.36
C GLY A 588 6.13 25.54 7.96
N ILE A 589 5.25 24.88 7.21
CA ILE A 589 3.94 24.46 7.71
C ILE A 589 4.09 23.13 8.48
N ARG A 590 3.79 23.18 9.77
CA ARG A 590 3.75 22.00 10.63
C ARG A 590 2.39 21.33 10.47
N THR A 591 2.37 20.03 10.23
CA THR A 591 1.15 19.30 9.88
C THR A 591 0.85 18.22 10.92
N PHE A 592 -0.43 18.01 11.17
CA PHE A 592 -0.96 16.89 11.93
C PHE A 592 -1.91 16.12 11.03
N ALA A 593 -1.79 14.79 10.97
CA ALA A 593 -2.70 13.92 10.24
C ALA A 593 -3.30 12.86 11.16
N CYS A 594 -4.62 12.68 11.16
CA CYS A 594 -5.25 11.67 12.01
C CYS A 594 -6.44 10.99 11.32
N SER A 595 -6.53 9.68 11.49
CA SER A 595 -7.71 8.88 11.19
C SER A 595 -7.60 7.55 11.96
N GLU A 596 -8.60 6.69 11.82
CA GLU A 596 -8.51 5.32 12.31
C GLU A 596 -7.87 4.37 11.28
N THR A 597 -7.48 3.18 11.70
CA THR A 597 -6.69 2.20 10.92
C THR A 597 -7.13 2.06 9.46
N VAL A 598 -8.44 1.99 9.20
CA VAL A 598 -8.97 1.81 7.83
C VAL A 598 -8.70 2.97 6.89
N LYS A 599 -8.61 4.22 7.38
CA LYS A 599 -8.30 5.41 6.56
C LYS A 599 -7.04 6.16 6.97
N PHE A 600 -6.24 5.61 7.89
CA PHE A 600 -4.94 6.18 8.26
C PHE A 600 -3.98 6.27 7.07
N GLY A 601 -3.91 5.22 6.24
CA GLY A 601 -3.11 5.24 5.00
C GLY A 601 -3.61 6.27 3.98
N HIS A 602 -4.92 6.55 3.95
CA HIS A 602 -5.51 7.53 3.04
C HIS A 602 -5.10 8.96 3.39
N VAL A 603 -5.17 9.33 4.66
CA VAL A 603 -4.78 10.67 5.12
C VAL A 603 -3.26 10.87 5.21
N THR A 604 -2.45 9.82 5.03
CA THR A 604 -0.98 9.85 5.06
C THR A 604 -0.36 9.42 3.72
N PHE A 605 -0.29 8.12 3.46
CA PHE A 605 0.35 7.51 2.29
C PHE A 605 -0.20 8.03 0.96
N PHE A 606 -1.51 7.93 0.73
CA PHE A 606 -2.14 8.37 -0.53
C PHE A 606 -2.12 9.91 -0.63
N TRP A 607 -2.47 10.62 0.44
CA TRP A 607 -2.34 12.09 0.48
C TRP A 607 -0.95 12.59 0.09
N ASN A 608 0.10 11.86 0.49
CA ASN A 608 1.50 12.19 0.22
C ASN A 608 2.02 11.59 -1.08
N GLY A 609 1.13 11.13 -1.96
CA GLY A 609 1.49 10.68 -3.30
C GLY A 609 2.01 9.25 -3.35
N ASN A 610 1.35 8.35 -2.63
CA ASN A 610 1.74 6.96 -2.44
C ASN A 610 3.14 6.84 -1.81
N ARG A 611 3.48 7.75 -0.88
CA ARG A 611 4.76 7.79 -0.17
C ARG A 611 4.54 7.54 1.33
N SER A 612 5.18 6.50 1.85
CA SER A 612 5.16 6.20 3.29
C SER A 612 6.17 7.06 4.06
N GLY A 613 5.85 7.33 5.31
CA GLY A 613 6.70 8.10 6.22
C GLY A 613 6.54 9.61 6.09
N TYR A 614 7.26 10.33 6.94
CA TYR A 614 7.26 11.80 6.98
C TYR A 614 8.18 12.37 5.88
N PHE A 615 7.79 13.50 5.28
CA PHE A 615 8.72 14.36 4.55
C PHE A 615 9.72 15.02 5.52
N ASN A 616 9.24 15.46 6.69
CA ASN A 616 10.08 15.97 7.78
C ASN A 616 9.53 15.56 9.15
N PRO A 617 10.14 14.57 9.85
CA PRO A 617 9.69 14.08 11.15
C PRO A 617 9.63 15.13 12.28
N SER A 618 10.29 16.27 12.11
CA SER A 618 10.25 17.36 13.11
C SER A 618 9.10 18.34 12.91
N MET A 619 8.36 18.22 11.80
CA MET A 619 7.30 19.13 11.40
C MET A 619 5.94 18.44 11.23
N GLU A 620 5.94 17.12 11.12
CA GLU A 620 4.75 16.32 10.88
C GLU A 620 4.51 15.37 12.03
N GLU A 621 3.24 15.17 12.39
CA GLU A 621 2.81 14.18 13.36
C GLU A 621 1.61 13.42 12.82
N TYR A 622 1.72 12.09 12.73
CA TYR A 622 0.63 11.22 12.29
C TYR A 622 0.10 10.42 13.49
N VAL A 623 -1.22 10.43 13.67
CA VAL A 623 -1.92 9.68 14.72
C VAL A 623 -2.86 8.67 14.09
N GLU A 624 -2.60 7.40 14.36
CA GLU A 624 -3.51 6.30 14.03
C GLU A 624 -4.33 5.93 15.26
N ILE A 625 -5.65 5.91 15.11
CA ILE A 625 -6.56 5.35 16.12
C ILE A 625 -6.91 3.91 15.70
N PRO A 626 -6.73 2.89 16.55
CA PRO A 626 -7.11 1.53 16.18
C PRO A 626 -8.60 1.42 15.86
N SER A 627 -8.93 0.95 14.66
CA SER A 627 -10.31 0.60 14.30
C SER A 627 -10.79 -0.61 15.13
N ASP A 628 -12.11 -0.75 15.29
CA ASP A 628 -12.68 -1.94 15.93
C ASP A 628 -12.40 -3.20 15.08
N SER A 629 -11.84 -4.24 15.71
CA SER A 629 -11.44 -5.48 15.03
C SER A 629 -12.41 -6.63 15.33
N GLY A 630 -12.64 -7.50 14.35
CA GLY A 630 -13.45 -8.72 14.53
C GLY A 630 -14.96 -8.53 14.41
N ILE A 631 -15.41 -7.34 13.99
CA ILE A 631 -16.82 -7.01 13.72
C ILE A 631 -16.95 -6.29 12.37
N THR A 632 -18.13 -6.35 11.75
CA THR A 632 -18.48 -5.49 10.61
C THR A 632 -18.87 -4.09 11.11
N PHE A 633 -18.58 -3.05 10.34
CA PHE A 633 -18.75 -1.66 10.80
C PHE A 633 -20.20 -1.27 11.10
N ASN A 634 -21.20 -1.95 10.53
CA ASN A 634 -22.61 -1.73 10.88
C ASN A 634 -22.97 -2.15 12.32
N VAL A 635 -22.15 -2.99 12.97
CA VAL A 635 -22.33 -3.35 14.39
C VAL A 635 -21.94 -2.18 15.31
N GLN A 636 -20.95 -1.38 14.91
CA GLN A 636 -20.48 -0.17 15.62
C GLN A 636 -20.35 1.01 14.64
N PRO A 637 -21.47 1.54 14.12
CA PRO A 637 -21.46 2.50 13.01
C PRO A 637 -20.86 3.87 13.37
N LYS A 638 -20.74 4.17 14.67
CA LYS A 638 -20.04 5.38 15.14
C LYS A 638 -18.52 5.29 14.94
N MET A 639 -17.99 4.06 14.81
CA MET A 639 -16.56 3.77 14.65
C MET A 639 -15.72 4.63 15.61
N LYS A 640 -14.66 5.29 15.12
CA LYS A 640 -13.81 6.18 15.93
C LYS A 640 -14.00 7.66 15.60
N ALA A 641 -15.14 8.06 15.00
CA ALA A 641 -15.39 9.43 14.55
C ALA A 641 -15.12 10.50 15.62
N LEU A 642 -15.68 10.29 16.81
CA LEU A 642 -15.55 11.22 17.93
C LEU A 642 -14.12 11.22 18.51
N GLU A 643 -13.45 10.07 18.55
CA GLU A 643 -12.06 10.00 19.03
C GLU A 643 -11.11 10.72 18.06
N ILE A 644 -11.31 10.57 16.74
CA ILE A 644 -10.59 11.33 15.71
C ILE A 644 -10.82 12.83 15.91
N ALA A 645 -12.07 13.25 16.12
CA ALA A 645 -12.41 14.65 16.35
C ALA A 645 -11.79 15.21 17.64
N GLU A 646 -11.72 14.43 18.71
CA GLU A 646 -11.05 14.82 19.95
C GLU A 646 -9.54 15.01 19.74
N LYS A 647 -8.88 14.10 19.01
CA LYS A 647 -7.46 14.27 18.65
C LYS A 647 -7.23 15.50 17.78
N ALA A 648 -8.09 15.73 16.80
CA ALA A 648 -8.03 16.93 15.96
C ALA A 648 -8.23 18.22 16.78
N ARG A 649 -9.23 18.24 17.66
CA ARG A 649 -9.50 19.35 18.59
C ARG A 649 -8.27 19.65 19.43
N ASP A 650 -7.67 18.63 20.06
CA ASP A 650 -6.51 18.80 20.92
C ASP A 650 -5.29 19.31 20.12
N ALA A 651 -5.08 18.81 18.90
CA ALA A 651 -4.04 19.29 17.99
C ALA A 651 -4.25 20.77 17.61
N ILE A 652 -5.48 21.17 17.26
CA ILE A 652 -5.85 22.56 16.93
C ILE A 652 -5.61 23.48 18.14
N LEU A 653 -6.16 23.14 19.31
CA LEU A 653 -6.05 23.94 20.53
C LEU A 653 -4.61 24.06 21.04
N SER A 654 -3.75 23.09 20.73
CA SER A 654 -2.32 23.15 21.08
C SER A 654 -1.56 24.27 20.36
N ARG A 655 -2.06 24.74 19.21
CA ARG A 655 -1.40 25.71 18.31
C ARG A 655 0.00 25.31 17.85
N LYS A 656 0.39 24.04 18.00
CA LYS A 656 1.67 23.50 17.53
C LYS A 656 1.70 23.27 16.02
N PHE A 657 0.54 23.02 15.44
CA PHE A 657 0.36 22.69 14.03
C PHE A 657 -0.29 23.84 13.29
N HIS A 658 0.21 24.09 12.08
CA HIS A 658 -0.35 25.04 11.14
C HIS A 658 -1.48 24.38 10.34
N GLN A 659 -1.34 23.09 10.01
CA GLN A 659 -2.38 22.30 9.34
C GLN A 659 -2.79 21.11 10.20
N VAL A 660 -4.09 20.88 10.34
CA VAL A 660 -4.66 19.69 10.99
C VAL A 660 -5.57 18.99 9.99
N ARG A 661 -5.15 17.86 9.45
CA ARG A 661 -5.90 17.10 8.46
C ARG A 661 -6.46 15.82 9.07
N VAL A 662 -7.73 15.53 8.83
CA VAL A 662 -8.36 14.28 9.28
C VAL A 662 -9.25 13.65 8.23
N ASN A 663 -9.42 12.34 8.34
CA ASN A 663 -10.43 11.58 7.60
C ASN A 663 -11.41 10.93 8.60
N LEU A 664 -12.70 11.10 8.35
CA LEU A 664 -13.82 10.49 9.07
C LEU A 664 -14.42 9.36 8.20
N PRO A 665 -14.17 8.07 8.50
CA PRO A 665 -14.49 6.96 7.58
C PRO A 665 -15.96 6.55 7.50
N ASN A 666 -16.81 7.08 8.39
CA ASN A 666 -18.10 6.47 8.71
C ASN A 666 -19.05 6.33 7.52
N GLY A 667 -19.14 7.35 6.66
CA GLY A 667 -20.04 7.33 5.51
C GLY A 667 -19.70 6.18 4.56
N ASP A 668 -18.41 6.00 4.30
CA ASP A 668 -17.90 4.97 3.41
C ASP A 668 -17.94 3.55 4.03
N MET A 669 -17.27 3.37 5.16
CA MET A 669 -17.04 2.04 5.74
C MET A 669 -18.35 1.39 6.21
N VAL A 670 -19.30 2.20 6.70
CA VAL A 670 -20.64 1.71 7.05
C VAL A 670 -21.50 1.59 5.78
N GLY A 671 -21.38 2.51 4.82
CA GLY A 671 -22.07 2.43 3.52
C GLY A 671 -21.77 1.13 2.77
N HIS A 672 -20.53 0.68 2.80
CA HIS A 672 -20.11 -0.61 2.22
C HIS A 672 -20.81 -1.84 2.81
N THR A 673 -21.40 -1.74 4.00
CA THR A 673 -22.19 -2.84 4.58
C THR A 673 -23.56 -2.98 3.95
N GLY A 674 -24.08 -1.92 3.32
CA GLY A 674 -25.43 -1.88 2.79
C GLY A 674 -26.54 -1.72 3.84
N ASP A 675 -26.16 -1.55 5.11
CA ASP A 675 -27.07 -1.36 6.23
C ASP A 675 -27.48 0.12 6.34
N ILE A 676 -28.68 0.45 5.86
CA ILE A 676 -29.20 1.82 5.80
C ILE A 676 -29.29 2.44 7.19
N GLU A 677 -29.84 1.73 8.17
CA GLU A 677 -30.03 2.27 9.52
C GLU A 677 -28.70 2.52 10.21
N ALA A 678 -27.75 1.59 10.08
CA ALA A 678 -26.40 1.78 10.59
C ALA A 678 -25.69 2.95 9.89
N THR A 679 -25.83 3.08 8.56
CA THR A 679 -25.21 4.17 7.78
C THR A 679 -25.74 5.54 8.21
N VAL A 680 -27.04 5.66 8.49
CA VAL A 680 -27.64 6.88 9.08
C VAL A 680 -26.98 7.23 10.42
N VAL A 681 -26.71 6.24 11.28
CA VAL A 681 -26.00 6.47 12.55
C VAL A 681 -24.54 6.90 12.32
N GLY A 682 -23.87 6.31 11.32
CA GLY A 682 -22.51 6.70 10.92
C GLY A 682 -22.44 8.14 10.42
N CYS A 683 -23.34 8.54 9.53
CA CYS A 683 -23.43 9.93 9.03
C CYS A 683 -23.67 10.93 10.17
N LYS A 684 -24.54 10.61 11.13
CA LYS A 684 -24.76 11.44 12.31
C LYS A 684 -23.49 11.59 13.16
N ALA A 685 -22.77 10.51 13.40
CA ALA A 685 -21.52 10.55 14.17
C ALA A 685 -20.44 11.39 13.47
N ALA A 686 -20.36 11.32 12.15
CA ALA A 686 -19.46 12.15 11.36
C ALA A 686 -19.83 13.65 11.44
N ASP A 687 -21.11 14.01 11.40
CA ASP A 687 -21.56 15.41 11.61
C ASP A 687 -21.18 15.94 13.01
N GLU A 688 -21.40 15.14 14.05
CA GLU A 688 -21.01 15.47 15.43
C GLU A 688 -19.48 15.67 15.55
N ALA A 689 -18.70 14.82 14.87
CA ALA A 689 -17.24 14.95 14.79
C ALA A 689 -16.80 16.25 14.08
N VAL A 690 -17.43 16.60 12.95
CA VAL A 690 -17.19 17.88 12.26
C VAL A 690 -17.45 19.05 13.21
N LYS A 691 -18.56 19.04 13.96
CA LYS A 691 -18.88 20.11 14.90
C LYS A 691 -17.76 20.36 15.92
N ILE A 692 -17.23 19.30 16.52
CA ILE A 692 -16.13 19.36 17.50
C ILE A 692 -14.90 20.03 16.89
N ILE A 693 -14.56 19.69 15.65
CA ILE A 693 -13.40 20.26 14.94
C ILE A 693 -13.63 21.73 14.63
N LEU A 694 -14.83 22.09 14.14
CA LEU A 694 -15.16 23.48 13.81
C LEU A 694 -15.16 24.37 15.06
N ASP A 695 -15.64 23.87 16.20
CA ASP A 695 -15.62 24.60 17.48
C ASP A 695 -14.20 24.87 17.97
N ALA A 696 -13.25 23.96 17.72
CA ALA A 696 -11.85 24.21 18.02
C ALA A 696 -11.24 25.27 17.10
N ILE A 697 -11.59 25.24 15.81
CA ILE A 697 -11.16 26.24 14.84
C ILE A 697 -11.66 27.64 15.22
N GLU A 698 -12.91 27.75 15.66
CA GLU A 698 -13.50 29.00 16.16
C GLU A 698 -12.67 29.57 17.33
N GLN A 699 -12.32 28.73 18.31
CA GLN A 699 -11.56 29.13 19.50
C GLN A 699 -10.15 29.64 19.21
N VAL A 700 -9.50 29.13 18.16
CA VAL A 700 -8.14 29.57 17.77
C VAL A 700 -8.15 30.66 16.71
N GLY A 701 -9.32 31.07 16.22
CA GLY A 701 -9.45 32.01 15.11
C GLY A 701 -8.84 31.47 13.81
N GLY A 702 -9.01 30.17 13.57
CA GLY A 702 -8.47 29.43 12.42
C GLY A 702 -9.40 29.42 11.21
N ILE A 703 -9.09 28.55 10.27
CA ILE A 703 -9.83 28.30 9.03
C ILE A 703 -10.19 26.81 8.96
N TYR A 704 -11.36 26.47 8.46
CA TYR A 704 -11.70 25.09 8.10
C TYR A 704 -11.91 24.94 6.60
N VAL A 705 -11.59 23.74 6.10
CA VAL A 705 -11.97 23.20 4.81
C VAL A 705 -12.60 21.84 5.07
N VAL A 706 -13.89 21.68 4.80
CA VAL A 706 -14.61 20.41 4.95
C VAL A 706 -14.98 19.91 3.56
N THR A 707 -14.61 18.68 3.22
CA THR A 707 -14.92 18.07 1.92
C THR A 707 -15.06 16.55 2.04
N ALA A 708 -15.17 15.85 0.92
CA ALA A 708 -15.08 14.39 0.83
C ALA A 708 -14.20 14.00 -0.35
N ASP A 709 -13.84 12.72 -0.43
CA ASP A 709 -13.01 12.14 -1.47
C ASP A 709 -13.83 11.40 -2.55
N HIS A 710 -15.04 10.94 -2.23
CA HIS A 710 -16.06 10.43 -3.15
C HIS A 710 -17.42 10.28 -2.43
N GLY A 711 -18.44 9.82 -3.17
CA GLY A 711 -19.75 9.46 -2.62
C GLY A 711 -19.90 7.97 -2.29
N ASN A 712 -20.79 7.66 -1.35
CA ASN A 712 -21.23 6.31 -0.95
C ASN A 712 -22.60 6.41 -0.23
N ALA A 713 -22.62 7.06 0.94
CA ALA A 713 -23.78 7.06 1.85
C ALA A 713 -25.01 7.83 1.34
N GLU A 714 -24.87 8.64 0.29
CA GLU A 714 -25.98 9.37 -0.32
C GLU A 714 -26.87 8.52 -1.23
N ASP A 715 -26.47 7.28 -1.57
CA ASP A 715 -27.34 6.36 -2.29
C ASP A 715 -27.10 4.90 -1.90
N MET A 716 -27.93 4.35 -1.02
CA MET A 716 -27.77 2.97 -0.53
C MET A 716 -28.49 1.91 -1.36
N VAL A 717 -29.00 2.27 -2.55
CA VAL A 717 -29.79 1.37 -3.41
C VAL A 717 -29.39 1.47 -4.86
N LYS A 718 -29.45 0.34 -5.59
CA LYS A 718 -29.23 0.36 -7.04
C LYS A 718 -30.43 1.01 -7.72
N ARG A 719 -30.21 1.92 -8.67
CA ARG A 719 -31.29 2.62 -9.38
C ARG A 719 -31.33 2.29 -10.87
N ASN A 720 -32.53 2.38 -11.44
CA ASN A 720 -32.71 2.36 -12.89
C ASN A 720 -32.38 3.74 -13.49
N LYS A 721 -32.44 3.86 -14.82
CA LYS A 721 -32.18 5.12 -15.54
C LYS A 721 -33.15 6.26 -15.21
N THR A 722 -34.29 5.97 -14.58
CA THR A 722 -35.26 6.98 -14.14
C THR A 722 -35.12 7.32 -12.65
N GLY A 723 -34.06 6.85 -11.97
CA GLY A 723 -33.77 7.15 -10.57
C GLY A 723 -34.56 6.32 -9.55
N GLN A 724 -35.32 5.31 -9.97
CA GLN A 724 -36.10 4.46 -9.07
C GLN A 724 -35.26 3.28 -8.57
N PRO A 725 -35.40 2.86 -7.30
CA PRO A 725 -34.74 1.67 -6.78
C PRO A 725 -35.09 0.41 -7.59
N LEU A 726 -34.07 -0.40 -7.89
CA LEU A 726 -34.22 -1.69 -8.53
C LEU A 726 -34.69 -2.73 -7.52
N LEU A 727 -35.56 -3.63 -7.98
CA LEU A 727 -36.01 -4.79 -7.22
C LEU A 727 -35.33 -6.06 -7.73
N ASP A 728 -35.05 -6.99 -6.83
CA ASP A 728 -34.62 -8.34 -7.17
C ASP A 728 -35.80 -9.21 -7.64
N LYS A 729 -35.53 -10.48 -7.96
CA LYS A 729 -36.56 -11.42 -8.43
C LYS A 729 -37.64 -11.73 -7.38
N ALA A 730 -37.37 -11.48 -6.10
CA ALA A 730 -38.30 -11.66 -4.99
C ALA A 730 -39.06 -10.36 -4.65
N GLY A 731 -38.84 -9.28 -5.40
CA GLY A 731 -39.47 -7.98 -5.15
C GLY A 731 -38.82 -7.17 -4.02
N LYS A 732 -37.64 -7.56 -3.54
CA LYS A 732 -36.87 -6.80 -2.54
C LYS A 732 -35.95 -5.78 -3.21
N ILE A 733 -35.70 -4.67 -2.52
CA ILE A 733 -34.79 -3.63 -2.98
C ILE A 733 -33.38 -4.19 -3.11
N GLN A 734 -32.72 -3.87 -4.23
CA GLN A 734 -31.32 -4.17 -4.42
C GLN A 734 -30.45 -3.11 -3.76
N ILE A 735 -29.76 -3.51 -2.69
CA ILE A 735 -28.82 -2.65 -1.96
C ILE A 735 -27.61 -2.30 -2.83
N LEU A 736 -27.16 -1.06 -2.73
CA LEU A 736 -25.88 -0.59 -3.25
C LEU A 736 -24.88 -0.58 -2.10
N THR A 737 -23.76 -1.28 -2.29
CA THR A 737 -22.66 -1.37 -1.32
C THR A 737 -21.36 -0.80 -1.91
N SER A 738 -21.43 -0.13 -3.05
CA SER A 738 -20.28 0.46 -3.74
C SER A 738 -20.36 1.97 -3.66
N HIS A 739 -19.26 2.65 -3.98
CA HIS A 739 -19.27 4.09 -4.18
C HIS A 739 -20.20 4.51 -5.32
N THR A 740 -20.42 5.82 -5.43
CA THR A 740 -21.29 6.42 -6.44
C THR A 740 -20.51 7.31 -7.41
N LEU A 741 -21.26 7.93 -8.35
CA LEU A 741 -20.76 8.96 -9.28
C LEU A 741 -21.12 10.38 -8.80
N GLN A 742 -21.61 10.53 -7.56
CA GLN A 742 -22.08 11.82 -7.10
C GLN A 742 -20.93 12.79 -6.86
N PRO A 743 -21.15 14.10 -7.07
CA PRO A 743 -20.20 15.11 -6.64
C PRO A 743 -20.16 15.17 -5.10
N VAL A 744 -19.11 15.79 -4.57
CA VAL A 744 -18.91 15.93 -3.13
C VAL A 744 -18.97 17.39 -2.68
N PRO A 745 -19.37 17.68 -1.44
CA PRO A 745 -19.35 19.04 -0.92
C PRO A 745 -17.93 19.53 -0.71
N ILE A 746 -17.74 20.85 -0.81
CA ILE A 746 -16.63 21.55 -0.20
C ILE A 746 -17.15 22.82 0.48
N ALA A 747 -16.77 23.02 1.73
CA ALA A 747 -17.09 24.17 2.54
C ALA A 747 -15.83 24.80 3.13
N ILE A 748 -15.77 26.14 3.14
CA ILE A 748 -14.68 26.90 3.77
C ILE A 748 -15.22 27.91 4.79
N GLY A 749 -14.46 28.21 5.84
CA GLY A 749 -14.91 29.18 6.84
C GLY A 749 -13.99 29.31 8.04
N GLY A 750 -14.54 29.80 9.14
CA GLY A 750 -13.83 30.08 10.40
C GLY A 750 -13.42 31.55 10.55
N PRO A 751 -13.11 32.02 11.78
CA PRO A 751 -12.83 33.43 12.05
C PRO A 751 -11.51 33.92 11.44
N GLY A 752 -10.62 32.99 11.10
CA GLY A 752 -9.36 33.29 10.42
C GLY A 752 -9.52 33.56 8.93
N LEU A 753 -10.69 33.25 8.34
CA LEU A 753 -10.93 33.43 6.91
C LEU A 753 -11.12 34.92 6.59
N ALA A 754 -10.35 35.43 5.63
CA ALA A 754 -10.51 36.81 5.18
C ALA A 754 -11.90 37.04 4.58
N SER A 755 -12.50 38.21 4.87
CA SER A 755 -13.93 38.48 4.57
C SER A 755 -14.31 38.34 3.10
N GLY A 756 -13.42 38.76 2.20
CA GLY A 756 -13.62 38.70 0.75
C GLY A 756 -13.34 37.33 0.11
N VAL A 757 -13.02 36.29 0.89
CA VAL A 757 -12.79 34.95 0.35
C VAL A 757 -14.11 34.27 0.05
N ARG A 758 -14.27 33.87 -1.21
CA ARG A 758 -15.42 33.09 -1.70
C ARG A 758 -15.01 32.13 -2.80
N PHE A 759 -15.88 31.17 -3.10
CA PHE A 759 -15.69 30.32 -4.26
C PHE A 759 -15.87 31.08 -5.56
N ARG A 760 -14.91 30.89 -6.47
CA ARG A 760 -14.89 31.53 -7.78
C ARG A 760 -15.90 30.87 -8.72
N LYS A 761 -16.48 31.67 -9.61
CA LYS A 761 -17.54 31.24 -10.54
C LYS A 761 -17.01 30.75 -11.89
N ASP A 762 -15.77 31.10 -12.22
CA ASP A 762 -15.07 30.78 -13.47
C ASP A 762 -14.37 29.40 -13.43
N VAL A 763 -14.48 28.67 -12.33
CA VAL A 763 -14.14 27.24 -12.24
C VAL A 763 -15.41 26.46 -11.89
N PRO A 764 -16.41 26.36 -12.80
CA PRO A 764 -17.69 25.71 -12.51
C PRO A 764 -17.54 24.19 -12.34
N ASP A 765 -16.55 23.58 -12.99
CA ASP A 765 -16.31 22.13 -13.04
C ASP A 765 -15.13 21.67 -12.15
N GLY A 766 -14.83 22.42 -11.09
CA GLY A 766 -13.75 22.07 -10.16
C GLY A 766 -13.89 20.66 -9.60
N GLY A 767 -12.76 19.97 -9.45
CA GLY A 767 -12.65 18.65 -8.85
C GLY A 767 -11.79 18.65 -7.59
N LEU A 768 -11.52 17.45 -7.06
CA LEU A 768 -10.70 17.26 -5.85
C LEU A 768 -9.29 17.84 -5.97
N ALA A 769 -8.68 17.79 -7.16
CA ALA A 769 -7.34 18.35 -7.37
C ALA A 769 -7.27 19.87 -7.13
N ASN A 770 -8.35 20.61 -7.33
CA ASN A 770 -8.40 22.05 -7.04
C ASN A 770 -8.32 22.37 -5.54
N VAL A 771 -8.62 21.41 -4.67
CA VAL A 771 -8.63 21.60 -3.21
C VAL A 771 -7.23 21.82 -2.66
N ALA A 772 -6.20 21.17 -3.22
CA ALA A 772 -4.82 21.35 -2.77
C ALA A 772 -4.37 22.83 -2.92
N ALA A 773 -4.59 23.42 -4.10
CA ALA A 773 -4.29 24.82 -4.36
C ALA A 773 -5.12 25.76 -3.47
N THR A 774 -6.38 25.40 -3.21
CA THR A 774 -7.26 26.13 -2.29
C THR A 774 -6.67 26.16 -0.87
N VAL A 775 -6.23 25.02 -0.35
CA VAL A 775 -5.61 24.91 0.98
C VAL A 775 -4.29 25.67 1.06
N MET A 776 -3.46 25.63 0.02
CA MET A 776 -2.22 26.42 -0.05
C MET A 776 -2.48 27.93 0.02
N ASN A 777 -3.46 28.41 -0.75
CA ASN A 777 -3.89 29.81 -0.71
C ASN A 777 -4.38 30.20 0.69
N LEU A 778 -5.14 29.34 1.36
CA LEU A 778 -5.62 29.58 2.73
C LEU A 778 -4.49 29.58 3.78
N HIS A 779 -3.34 28.95 3.49
CA HIS A 779 -2.12 29.10 4.28
C HIS A 779 -1.32 30.38 3.97
N GLY A 780 -1.77 31.19 3.00
CA GLY A 780 -1.11 32.44 2.59
C GLY A 780 0.03 32.22 1.59
N PHE A 781 -0.02 31.16 0.78
CA PHE A 781 0.92 30.91 -0.32
C PHE A 781 0.23 30.91 -1.67
N GLU A 782 0.93 31.28 -2.72
CA GLU A 782 0.50 30.96 -4.09
C GLU A 782 0.76 29.47 -4.37
N ALA A 783 -0.23 28.77 -4.92
CA ALA A 783 -0.05 27.39 -5.35
C ALA A 783 0.90 27.29 -6.56
N PRO A 784 1.62 26.17 -6.73
CA PRO A 784 2.45 25.92 -7.90
C PRO A 784 1.67 26.06 -9.22
N THR A 785 2.34 26.52 -10.28
CA THR A 785 1.70 26.80 -11.58
C THR A 785 1.21 25.55 -12.31
N ASP A 786 1.73 24.38 -11.96
CA ASP A 786 1.32 23.09 -12.51
C ASP A 786 0.19 22.42 -11.70
N TYR A 787 -0.32 23.07 -10.65
CA TYR A 787 -1.52 22.61 -9.93
C TYR A 787 -2.79 23.07 -10.64
N GLU A 788 -3.86 22.31 -10.45
CA GLU A 788 -5.20 22.74 -10.79
C GLU A 788 -5.53 24.06 -10.07
N PRO A 789 -6.25 25.00 -10.72
CA PRO A 789 -6.47 26.32 -10.16
C PRO A 789 -7.25 26.25 -8.84
N THR A 790 -6.86 27.09 -7.89
CA THR A 790 -7.60 27.27 -6.63
C THR A 790 -9.09 27.52 -6.88
N LEU A 791 -9.95 27.01 -5.98
CA LEU A 791 -11.40 27.22 -6.03
C LEU A 791 -11.81 28.59 -5.48
N VAL A 792 -10.92 29.31 -4.81
CA VAL A 792 -11.25 30.58 -4.15
C VAL A 792 -10.69 31.78 -4.87
N GLU A 793 -11.43 32.88 -4.78
CA GLU A 793 -10.95 34.22 -5.10
C GLU A 793 -11.01 35.11 -3.86
N VAL A 794 -10.27 36.22 -3.88
CA VAL A 794 -10.34 37.27 -2.87
C VAL A 794 -10.88 38.52 -3.53
N VAL A 795 -12.17 38.80 -3.29
CA VAL A 795 -12.79 40.04 -3.74
C VAL A 795 -12.46 41.18 -2.79
N ASP A 796 -12.17 42.34 -3.37
CA ASP A 796 -12.02 43.56 -2.59
C ASP A 796 -13.43 44.00 -2.16
N ASN A 797 -13.59 44.24 -0.85
CA ASN A 797 -14.87 44.66 -0.26
C ASN A 797 -15.28 46.06 -0.71
#